data_AF-R6ZLM9-F1
#
_entry.id   AF-R6ZLM9-F1
#
_cell.length_a   1.000
_cell.length_b   1.000
_cell.length_c   1.000
_cell.angle_alpha   90.00
_cell.angle_beta   90.00
_cell.angle_gamma   90.00
#
_symmetry.space_group_name_H-M   'P 1'
#
loop_
_entity.id
_entity.type
_entity.pdbx_description
1 polymer ?
#
loop_
_entity_poly.entity_id
_entity_poly.type
_entity_poly.pdbx_seq_one_letter_code
_entity_poly.pdbx_strand_id
1 'polypeptide(L)'
;MTFERKPTFKMVDTCAGEFAAHTPYFYATYDTEEAGGEDEALEFIGENREKQTVIVLGSGPIRIGQGIEFDYASVHCVMSLRQLGYEVVIINNNPETVSTDFDTGDRLYFEPLSPEDVLDIINIEKPIGVVVAFGGQTAIKLTKTLAQHNIPILGSSADTIDMAEDRERFDALLERSGIKRPKGHTIMTTEEALTAARELGYPVLMRPSYVLGGQNMIIAYCDEDIEEYMAIILSHKQDNPVLIDKYLSGMEIEVDAICDGENILIPGIMEHVERTGIHSGDSIAVYPASDIDDDMSAKIVATTETLCRELNALGLINLQYILMDGEIYVIEVNPRASRTVPYISKVTGVPMCDLATKVSLGYKLVDLGFGTGLYKPSPYVAVKVPVFSFEKLTDVDTHLGPEMKSTGEVLGIGNNLEEALYKGLIASGHKMTKGGGVFITVRDQDKPEIGEIAKKFDKMGFAIYATTGTAMVLAKVGLSVKIVDKIHESSVNTITLLESGKVNYVISTSAKGRNPARDSVKIRRKASLLGIPCLTALDTANALADSLMSRYTPENTEIIDINNLKERKQKLKFTKMSACSNDYIYINLFDKENTVSSPEFLSIFLSDRHNGVGGDGVILICPSDVADAQMRMFNLDGSEGMMCGNGIRCVAKYLFDNGIAKGQKVGEGRHVLHIDTKSGAKECTVITKNGLVSKVTVDMGKAELAPEKVPVRLEGEKVVNKPISIGGNVYRITCCSMGNPHCTVFVPSVDKLDLEDLGPKFEHDPMFPDRVNVEFVEVIDQHTLKARIWERGSGETMACGTGTCAAVVAATLNGYCEKGKDIRVILKGGELKIHYTDERVLMTGKAEKVYDGVVEV
;
A
#
# COMPACT_ATOMS: atom_id res chain seq x y z
N MET A 1 -57.61 -9.28 28.62
CA MET A 1 -57.44 -8.23 27.60
C MET A 1 -56.01 -7.78 27.67
N THR A 2 -55.17 -8.25 26.74
CA THR A 2 -53.89 -7.60 26.44
C THR A 2 -54.23 -6.34 25.66
N PHE A 3 -53.89 -5.17 26.18
CA PHE A 3 -53.98 -3.92 25.43
C PHE A 3 -52.82 -3.93 24.43
N GLU A 4 -53.12 -4.17 23.16
CA GLU A 4 -52.15 -4.05 22.07
C GLU A 4 -52.22 -2.60 21.58
N ARG A 5 -51.25 -1.79 21.99
CA ARG A 5 -51.11 -0.40 21.52
C ARG A 5 -50.16 -0.44 20.33
N LYS A 6 -50.66 -0.11 19.14
CA LYS A 6 -49.85 -0.06 17.92
C LYS A 6 -49.21 1.33 17.77
N PRO A 7 -47.99 1.42 17.21
CA PRO A 7 -47.44 2.71 16.83
C PRO A 7 -48.17 3.25 15.59
N THR A 8 -48.06 4.56 15.40
CA THR A 8 -48.37 5.29 14.17
C THR A 8 -47.08 5.91 13.65
N PHE A 9 -46.93 6.02 12.33
CA PHE A 9 -45.72 6.57 11.72
C PHE A 9 -45.96 8.00 11.25
N LYS A 10 -45.05 8.90 11.66
CA LYS A 10 -45.05 10.32 11.32
C LYS A 10 -43.89 10.66 10.42
N MET A 11 -44.09 11.63 9.54
CA MET A 11 -43.10 12.04 8.56
C MET A 11 -42.25 13.20 9.07
N VAL A 12 -40.98 13.18 8.72
CA VAL A 12 -40.08 14.32 8.93
C VAL A 12 -40.26 15.30 7.76
N ASP A 13 -40.85 16.47 8.04
CA ASP A 13 -41.27 17.44 7.01
C ASP A 13 -40.50 18.78 7.02
N THR A 14 -39.60 18.97 7.99
CA THR A 14 -38.84 20.21 8.27
C THR A 14 -39.66 21.45 8.67
N CYS A 15 -40.99 21.38 8.66
CA CYS A 15 -41.90 22.51 8.82
C CYS A 15 -43.04 22.28 9.85
N ALA A 16 -43.00 21.18 10.60
CA ALA A 16 -43.95 20.86 11.67
C ALA A 16 -45.42 20.88 11.22
N GLY A 17 -45.68 20.34 10.03
CA GLY A 17 -47.01 20.22 9.42
C GLY A 17 -47.50 21.49 8.72
N GLU A 18 -46.67 22.53 8.57
CA GLU A 18 -47.08 23.75 7.84
C GLU A 18 -47.36 23.48 6.35
N PHE A 19 -46.57 22.58 5.75
CA PHE A 19 -46.70 22.16 4.36
C PHE A 19 -46.73 20.64 4.24
N ALA A 20 -47.44 20.13 3.23
CA ALA A 20 -47.44 18.70 2.92
C ALA A 20 -46.04 18.25 2.47
N ALA A 21 -45.49 17.24 3.15
CA ALA A 21 -44.25 16.61 2.75
C ALA A 21 -44.50 15.49 1.73
N HIS A 22 -43.57 15.35 0.78
CA HIS A 22 -43.61 14.30 -0.24
C HIS A 22 -42.43 13.33 -0.13
N THR A 23 -41.61 13.50 0.92
CA THR A 23 -40.41 12.69 1.15
C THR A 23 -40.72 11.63 2.21
N PRO A 24 -40.83 10.35 1.86
CA PRO A 24 -41.28 9.29 2.76
C PRO A 24 -40.20 8.89 3.78
N TYR A 25 -39.99 9.79 4.75
CA TYR A 25 -39.04 9.66 5.84
C TYR A 25 -39.78 9.63 7.17
N PHE A 26 -39.87 8.45 7.78
CA PHE A 26 -40.79 8.15 8.89
C PHE A 26 -40.09 7.85 10.21
N TYR A 27 -40.79 8.13 11.31
CA TYR A 27 -40.48 7.68 12.67
C TYR A 27 -41.77 7.26 13.40
N ALA A 28 -41.66 6.34 14.35
CA ALA A 28 -42.77 5.79 15.12
C ALA A 28 -43.12 6.68 16.32
N THR A 29 -44.42 6.79 16.60
CA THR A 29 -44.99 7.40 17.80
C THR A 29 -46.20 6.60 18.24
N TYR A 30 -46.70 6.81 19.46
CA TYR A 30 -47.90 6.14 19.97
C TYR A 30 -49.07 7.12 20.14
N ASP A 31 -49.14 8.13 19.27
CA ASP A 31 -50.23 9.11 19.28
C ASP A 31 -51.56 8.44 18.95
N THR A 32 -52.63 8.82 19.66
CA THR A 32 -53.96 8.28 19.43
C THR A 32 -54.61 8.98 18.23
N GLU A 33 -55.53 8.32 17.52
CA GLU A 33 -56.36 8.97 16.49
C GLU A 33 -57.05 10.24 17.05
N GLU A 34 -57.50 10.16 18.30
CA GLU A 34 -58.13 11.27 19.04
C GLU A 34 -57.19 12.47 19.31
N ALA A 35 -55.86 12.25 19.27
CA ALA A 35 -54.82 13.26 19.43
C ALA A 35 -54.22 13.74 18.09
N GLY A 36 -54.80 13.34 16.94
CA GLY A 36 -54.27 13.66 15.60
C GLY A 36 -53.18 12.70 15.10
N GLY A 37 -53.07 11.51 15.71
CA GLY A 37 -52.15 10.44 15.30
C GLY A 37 -52.62 9.70 14.05
N GLU A 38 -52.73 10.39 12.91
CA GLU A 38 -52.85 9.73 11.60
C GLU A 38 -51.52 9.01 11.26
N ASP A 39 -51.60 7.80 10.71
CA ASP A 39 -50.42 7.06 10.24
C ASP A 39 -50.08 7.50 8.81
N GLU A 40 -49.13 8.41 8.71
CA GLU A 40 -48.74 9.08 7.47
C GLU A 40 -47.99 8.12 6.52
N ALA A 41 -47.46 7.00 7.01
CA ALA A 41 -46.85 6.00 6.14
C ALA A 41 -47.88 5.30 5.25
N LEU A 42 -49.13 5.18 5.71
CA LEU A 42 -50.21 4.56 4.92
C LEU A 42 -50.51 5.34 3.62
N GLU A 43 -50.28 6.65 3.59
CA GLU A 43 -50.48 7.47 2.38
C GLU A 43 -49.50 7.10 1.25
N PHE A 44 -48.31 6.61 1.61
CA PHE A 44 -47.25 6.22 0.68
C PHE A 44 -47.30 4.72 0.36
N ILE A 45 -48.16 3.98 1.06
CA ILE A 45 -48.41 2.56 0.89
C ILE A 45 -49.74 2.44 0.12
N GLY A 46 -49.68 2.63 -1.21
CA GLY A 46 -50.87 2.69 -2.05
C GLY A 46 -51.79 1.45 -1.93
N GLU A 47 -53.11 1.67 -1.97
CA GLU A 47 -54.13 0.61 -1.83
C GLU A 47 -54.07 -0.47 -2.94
N ASN A 48 -53.48 -0.15 -4.11
CA ASN A 48 -53.17 -1.07 -5.21
C ASN A 48 -51.66 -1.02 -5.50
N ARG A 49 -50.87 -1.87 -4.84
CA ARG A 49 -49.42 -1.97 -5.09
C ARG A 49 -49.16 -2.61 -6.45
N GLU A 50 -48.76 -1.82 -7.44
CA GLU A 50 -48.26 -2.34 -8.72
C GLU A 50 -46.90 -3.03 -8.56
N LYS A 51 -46.08 -2.57 -7.60
CA LYS A 51 -44.74 -3.10 -7.32
C LYS A 51 -44.70 -3.90 -6.03
N GLN A 52 -43.85 -4.92 -6.01
CA GLN A 52 -43.58 -5.70 -4.80
C GLN A 52 -42.60 -4.95 -3.91
N THR A 53 -42.81 -5.04 -2.59
CA THR A 53 -42.00 -4.33 -1.59
C THR A 53 -40.99 -5.25 -0.95
N VAL A 54 -39.75 -4.79 -0.83
CA VAL A 54 -38.65 -5.48 -0.14
C VAL A 54 -38.14 -4.57 0.98
N ILE A 55 -37.97 -5.13 2.18
CA ILE A 55 -37.32 -4.42 3.28
C ILE A 55 -35.83 -4.74 3.30
N VAL A 56 -34.98 -3.73 3.45
CA VAL A 56 -33.55 -3.86 3.69
C VAL A 56 -33.25 -3.36 5.11
N LEU A 57 -32.73 -4.24 5.95
CA LEU A 57 -32.30 -3.88 7.30
C LEU A 57 -30.88 -3.31 7.25
N GLY A 58 -30.71 -2.09 7.74
CA GLY A 58 -29.39 -1.46 7.86
C GLY A 58 -28.55 -2.03 8.98
N SER A 59 -27.40 -1.40 9.23
CA SER A 59 -26.47 -1.84 10.27
C SER A 59 -26.77 -1.30 11.67
N GLY A 60 -27.55 -0.24 11.79
CA GLY A 60 -27.58 0.56 13.01
C GLY A 60 -26.24 1.27 13.27
N PRO A 61 -25.97 1.69 14.52
CA PRO A 61 -24.84 2.56 14.83
C PRO A 61 -23.49 1.91 14.53
N ILE A 62 -22.54 2.71 14.05
CA ILE A 62 -21.16 2.30 13.82
C ILE A 62 -20.47 1.97 15.15
N ARG A 63 -19.79 0.83 15.17
CA ARG A 63 -18.96 0.36 16.30
C ARG A 63 -17.77 -0.44 15.77
N ILE A 64 -16.76 -0.66 16.60
CA ILE A 64 -15.64 -1.54 16.23
C ILE A 64 -16.18 -2.92 15.83
N GLY A 65 -15.72 -3.42 14.68
CA GLY A 65 -16.22 -4.66 14.07
C GLY A 65 -17.45 -4.52 13.18
N GLN A 66 -18.17 -3.38 13.25
CA GLN A 66 -19.37 -3.09 12.46
C GLN A 66 -19.37 -1.64 11.97
N GLY A 67 -18.66 -1.41 10.87
CA GLY A 67 -18.44 -0.09 10.29
C GLY A 67 -19.30 0.21 9.06
N ILE A 68 -18.83 1.17 8.28
CA ILE A 68 -19.48 1.71 7.08
C ILE A 68 -19.54 0.70 5.92
N GLU A 69 -18.79 -0.40 6.00
CA GLU A 69 -18.74 -1.43 4.97
C GLU A 69 -20.11 -2.12 4.79
N PHE A 70 -20.86 -2.25 5.88
CA PHE A 70 -22.23 -2.79 5.87
C PHE A 70 -23.26 -1.78 5.34
N ASP A 71 -23.03 -0.49 5.58
CA ASP A 71 -23.84 0.57 4.99
C ASP A 71 -23.67 0.61 3.46
N TYR A 72 -22.41 0.56 2.99
CA TYR A 72 -22.09 0.40 1.57
C TYR A 72 -22.86 -0.77 0.94
N ALA A 73 -22.83 -1.94 1.60
CA ALA A 73 -23.47 -3.13 1.09
C ALA A 73 -25.01 -2.99 1.05
N SER A 74 -25.59 -2.35 2.07
CA SER A 74 -27.03 -2.07 2.16
C SER A 74 -27.47 -1.09 1.07
N VAL A 75 -26.74 -0.01 0.84
CA VAL A 75 -27.00 0.98 -0.23
C VAL A 75 -26.97 0.32 -1.61
N HIS A 76 -25.94 -0.49 -1.89
CA HIS A 76 -25.83 -1.18 -3.16
C HIS A 76 -26.93 -2.24 -3.37
N CYS A 77 -27.37 -2.91 -2.30
CA CYS A 77 -28.55 -3.79 -2.35
C CYS A 77 -29.81 -3.00 -2.75
N VAL A 78 -30.06 -1.87 -2.09
CA VAL A 78 -31.21 -0.99 -2.38
C VAL A 78 -31.18 -0.53 -3.84
N MET A 79 -30.05 -0.03 -4.34
CA MET A 79 -29.91 0.39 -5.73
C MET A 79 -30.22 -0.74 -6.71
N SER A 80 -29.77 -1.96 -6.41
CA SER A 80 -29.99 -3.14 -7.26
C SER A 80 -31.47 -3.56 -7.27
N LEU A 81 -32.13 -3.57 -6.11
CA LEU A 81 -33.56 -3.86 -5.99
C LEU A 81 -34.42 -2.83 -6.74
N ARG A 82 -34.10 -1.54 -6.63
CA ARG A 82 -34.81 -0.46 -7.36
C ARG A 82 -34.67 -0.61 -8.87
N GLN A 83 -33.47 -0.96 -9.36
CA GLN A 83 -33.23 -1.25 -10.78
C GLN A 83 -34.03 -2.46 -11.29
N LEU A 84 -34.29 -3.44 -10.43
CA LEU A 84 -35.15 -4.59 -10.73
C LEU A 84 -36.65 -4.29 -10.61
N GLY A 85 -37.03 -3.07 -10.23
CA GLY A 85 -38.41 -2.61 -10.19
C GLY A 85 -39.15 -2.84 -8.87
N TYR A 86 -38.45 -3.22 -7.81
CA TYR A 86 -39.04 -3.32 -6.47
C TYR A 86 -39.21 -1.93 -5.83
N GLU A 87 -40.17 -1.83 -4.92
CA GLU A 87 -40.19 -0.76 -3.93
C GLU A 87 -39.33 -1.17 -2.73
N VAL A 88 -38.38 -0.32 -2.34
CA VAL A 88 -37.43 -0.66 -1.30
C VAL A 88 -37.64 0.20 -0.07
N VAL A 89 -37.88 -0.49 1.05
CA VAL A 89 -38.06 0.11 2.37
C VAL A 89 -36.79 -0.12 3.18
N ILE A 90 -36.22 0.95 3.74
CA ILE A 90 -35.02 0.87 4.58
C ILE A 90 -35.43 1.05 6.04
N ILE A 91 -34.93 0.16 6.92
CA ILE A 91 -35.04 0.34 8.37
C ILE A 91 -33.62 0.49 8.90
N ASN A 92 -33.28 1.68 9.40
CA ASN A 92 -31.98 1.96 9.99
C ASN A 92 -32.06 3.21 10.88
N ASN A 93 -31.21 3.29 11.92
CA ASN A 93 -31.21 4.40 12.87
C ASN A 93 -29.83 5.06 13.03
N ASN A 94 -28.93 4.88 12.07
CA ASN A 94 -27.63 5.53 12.09
C ASN A 94 -27.68 6.86 11.35
N PRO A 95 -27.53 8.02 12.01
CA PRO A 95 -27.64 9.32 11.35
C PRO A 95 -26.44 9.65 10.43
N GLU A 96 -25.34 8.89 10.49
CA GLU A 96 -24.10 9.18 9.76
C GLU A 96 -24.03 8.50 8.39
N THR A 97 -25.04 7.68 8.04
CA THR A 97 -24.97 6.75 6.92
C THR A 97 -25.70 7.22 5.66
N VAL A 98 -25.28 6.69 4.50
CA VAL A 98 -25.95 6.96 3.22
C VAL A 98 -27.26 6.16 3.11
N SER A 99 -27.37 4.99 3.76
CA SER A 99 -28.65 4.25 3.77
C SER A 99 -29.81 5.01 4.42
N THR A 100 -29.51 5.91 5.36
CA THR A 100 -30.49 6.78 6.02
C THR A 100 -30.67 8.12 5.30
N ASP A 101 -30.11 8.29 4.11
CA ASP A 101 -30.53 9.34 3.19
C ASP A 101 -31.88 8.93 2.57
N PHE A 102 -32.86 9.82 2.62
CA PHE A 102 -34.19 9.58 2.08
C PHE A 102 -34.20 9.39 0.56
N ASP A 103 -33.14 9.80 -0.16
CA ASP A 103 -32.99 9.58 -1.60
C ASP A 103 -32.58 8.13 -1.95
N THR A 104 -32.06 7.37 -0.97
CA THR A 104 -31.53 6.01 -1.19
C THR A 104 -32.65 5.00 -1.44
N GLY A 105 -33.61 4.92 -0.53
CA GLY A 105 -34.78 4.02 -0.61
C GLY A 105 -35.99 4.69 -1.24
N ASP A 106 -37.07 3.92 -1.41
CA ASP A 106 -38.38 4.50 -1.76
C ASP A 106 -39.13 4.93 -0.50
N ARG A 107 -38.83 4.32 0.67
CA ARG A 107 -39.32 4.73 2.00
C ARG A 107 -38.25 4.45 3.05
N LEU A 108 -38.07 5.37 4.00
CA LEU A 108 -37.09 5.25 5.08
C LEU A 108 -37.80 5.30 6.44
N TYR A 109 -37.56 4.30 7.28
CA TYR A 109 -37.97 4.28 8.67
C TYR A 109 -36.74 4.47 9.57
N PHE A 110 -36.67 5.60 10.27
CA PHE A 110 -35.58 5.92 11.21
C PHE A 110 -35.78 5.24 12.56
N GLU A 111 -35.88 3.92 12.55
CA GLU A 111 -36.31 3.14 13.71
C GLU A 111 -35.21 2.24 14.25
N PRO A 112 -35.23 1.93 15.56
CA PRO A 112 -34.33 0.94 16.13
C PRO A 112 -34.50 -0.42 15.43
N LEU A 113 -33.40 -1.13 15.23
CA LEU A 113 -33.40 -2.49 14.70
C LEU A 113 -33.72 -3.51 15.81
N SER A 114 -34.86 -3.32 16.49
CA SER A 114 -35.37 -4.22 17.51
C SER A 114 -36.46 -5.14 16.94
N PRO A 115 -36.71 -6.31 17.56
CA PRO A 115 -37.81 -7.18 17.15
C PRO A 115 -39.18 -6.51 17.08
N GLU A 116 -39.48 -5.60 18.01
CA GLU A 116 -40.77 -4.90 18.10
C GLU A 116 -40.93 -3.94 16.92
N ASP A 117 -40.02 -2.97 16.81
CA ASP A 117 -40.08 -1.91 15.80
C ASP A 117 -40.09 -2.48 14.37
N VAL A 118 -39.26 -3.50 14.11
CA VAL A 118 -39.17 -4.13 12.78
C VAL A 118 -40.46 -4.88 12.44
N LEU A 119 -41.09 -5.56 13.40
CA LEU A 119 -42.36 -6.25 13.17
C LEU A 119 -43.50 -5.26 12.94
N ASP A 120 -43.53 -4.14 13.65
CA ASP A 120 -44.53 -3.09 13.44
C ASP A 120 -44.45 -2.52 12.02
N ILE A 121 -43.25 -2.26 11.51
CA ILE A 121 -43.05 -1.82 10.13
C ILE A 121 -43.47 -2.92 9.14
N ILE A 122 -43.06 -4.18 9.36
CA ILE A 122 -43.44 -5.32 8.50
C ILE A 122 -44.96 -5.50 8.42
N ASN A 123 -45.69 -5.28 9.53
CA ASN A 123 -47.14 -5.44 9.58
C ASN A 123 -47.87 -4.45 8.66
N ILE A 124 -47.32 -3.25 8.51
CA ILE A 124 -47.86 -2.20 7.64
C ILE A 124 -47.35 -2.39 6.21
N GLU A 125 -46.04 -2.60 6.05
CA GLU A 125 -45.36 -2.66 4.76
C GLU A 125 -45.52 -3.98 4.02
N LYS A 126 -45.96 -5.06 4.68
CA LYS A 126 -46.26 -6.39 4.08
C LYS A 126 -45.30 -6.78 2.95
N PRO A 127 -43.97 -6.81 3.20
CA PRO A 127 -42.99 -7.05 2.16
C PRO A 127 -43.07 -8.50 1.65
N ILE A 128 -42.62 -8.72 0.41
CA ILE A 128 -42.43 -10.07 -0.13
C ILE A 128 -41.23 -10.79 0.51
N GLY A 129 -40.33 -10.03 1.12
CA GLY A 129 -39.18 -10.54 1.87
C GLY A 129 -38.31 -9.44 2.47
N VAL A 130 -37.45 -9.85 3.38
CA VAL A 130 -36.54 -8.99 4.13
C VAL A 130 -35.09 -9.39 3.84
N VAL A 131 -34.25 -8.42 3.52
CA VAL A 131 -32.81 -8.60 3.31
C VAL A 131 -32.08 -8.31 4.62
N VAL A 132 -31.37 -9.31 5.13
CA VAL A 132 -30.63 -9.25 6.41
C VAL A 132 -29.12 -9.35 6.24
N ALA A 133 -28.66 -9.93 5.13
CA ALA A 133 -27.27 -10.31 4.91
C ALA A 133 -26.30 -9.12 4.78
N PHE A 134 -26.79 -7.89 4.52
CA PHE A 134 -25.96 -6.71 4.31
C PHE A 134 -25.84 -5.81 5.56
N GLY A 135 -26.77 -5.92 6.53
CA GLY A 135 -26.83 -5.05 7.72
C GLY A 135 -25.95 -5.48 8.90
N GLY A 136 -24.92 -6.30 8.67
CA GLY A 136 -24.02 -6.79 9.74
C GLY A 136 -24.76 -7.53 10.87
N GLN A 137 -24.15 -7.60 12.06
CA GLN A 137 -24.70 -8.46 13.12
C GLN A 137 -26.04 -7.98 13.66
N THR A 138 -26.31 -6.66 13.64
CA THR A 138 -27.58 -6.12 14.14
C THR A 138 -28.76 -6.71 13.35
N ALA A 139 -28.68 -6.71 12.01
CA ALA A 139 -29.70 -7.32 11.15
C ALA A 139 -29.74 -8.86 11.29
N ILE A 140 -28.57 -9.50 11.41
CA ILE A 140 -28.47 -10.97 11.55
C ILE A 140 -29.16 -11.47 12.81
N LYS A 141 -29.08 -10.75 13.93
CA LYS A 141 -29.79 -11.13 15.17
C LYS A 141 -31.32 -11.17 15.03
N LEU A 142 -31.87 -10.45 14.06
CA LEU A 142 -33.32 -10.41 13.81
C LEU A 142 -33.81 -11.61 12.97
N THR A 143 -32.91 -12.38 12.37
CA THR A 143 -33.27 -13.57 11.56
C THR A 143 -34.14 -14.56 12.31
N LYS A 144 -33.84 -14.79 13.60
CA LYS A 144 -34.64 -15.66 14.48
C LYS A 144 -36.05 -15.14 14.67
N THR A 145 -36.21 -13.83 14.90
CA THR A 145 -37.51 -13.17 15.03
C THR A 145 -38.32 -13.29 13.75
N LEU A 146 -37.69 -13.00 12.61
CA LEU A 146 -38.32 -13.09 11.28
C LEU A 146 -38.81 -14.52 10.99
N ALA A 147 -37.97 -15.51 11.26
CA ALA A 147 -38.32 -16.92 11.09
C ALA A 147 -39.47 -17.36 12.00
N GLN A 148 -39.49 -16.94 13.28
CA GLN A 148 -40.57 -17.24 14.22
C GLN A 148 -41.94 -16.68 13.77
N HIS A 149 -41.93 -15.56 13.05
CA HIS A 149 -43.13 -14.92 12.52
C HIS A 149 -43.41 -15.30 11.05
N ASN A 150 -42.67 -16.26 10.49
CA ASN A 150 -42.79 -16.71 9.10
C ASN A 150 -42.59 -15.59 8.06
N ILE A 151 -41.75 -14.62 8.37
CA ILE A 151 -41.37 -13.56 7.42
C ILE A 151 -40.28 -14.09 6.48
N PRO A 152 -40.46 -14.02 5.14
CA PRO A 152 -39.46 -14.50 4.19
C PRO A 152 -38.16 -13.69 4.29
N ILE A 153 -37.03 -14.40 4.41
CA ILE A 153 -35.69 -13.80 4.31
C ILE A 153 -35.19 -14.02 2.88
N LEU A 154 -34.73 -12.96 2.22
CA LEU A 154 -34.13 -13.03 0.89
C LEU A 154 -32.63 -13.33 1.02
N GLY A 155 -32.16 -14.37 0.32
CA GLY A 155 -30.79 -14.90 0.44
C GLY A 155 -30.71 -16.09 1.41
N SER A 156 -29.57 -16.24 2.08
CA SER A 156 -29.33 -17.31 3.06
C SER A 156 -30.42 -17.32 4.15
N SER A 157 -30.97 -18.50 4.42
CA SER A 157 -32.05 -18.67 5.40
C SER A 157 -31.57 -18.43 6.84
N ALA A 158 -32.50 -18.17 7.77
CA ALA A 158 -32.18 -18.10 9.20
C ALA A 158 -31.48 -19.37 9.70
N ASP A 159 -31.89 -20.54 9.19
CA ASP A 159 -31.26 -21.82 9.53
C ASP A 159 -29.85 -21.97 8.97
N THR A 160 -29.60 -21.45 7.77
CA THR A 160 -28.25 -21.42 7.16
C THR A 160 -27.30 -20.56 7.97
N ILE A 161 -27.77 -19.39 8.40
CA ILE A 161 -27.01 -18.46 9.23
C ILE A 161 -26.73 -19.07 10.60
N ASP A 162 -27.75 -19.63 11.27
CA ASP A 162 -27.61 -20.32 12.56
C ASP A 162 -26.68 -21.53 12.46
N MET A 163 -26.73 -22.31 11.38
CA MET A 163 -25.83 -23.45 11.16
C MET A 163 -24.35 -23.07 11.02
N ALA A 164 -24.07 -21.85 10.58
CA ALA A 164 -22.70 -21.33 10.47
C ALA A 164 -22.21 -20.67 11.77
N GLU A 165 -23.10 -20.02 12.52
CA GLU A 165 -22.78 -19.38 13.82
C GLU A 165 -22.76 -20.38 14.98
N ASP A 166 -23.58 -21.43 14.94
CA ASP A 166 -23.64 -22.47 15.98
C ASP A 166 -22.47 -23.46 15.82
N ARG A 167 -21.67 -23.57 16.89
CA ARG A 167 -20.47 -24.40 16.88
C ARG A 167 -20.78 -25.87 16.64
N GLU A 168 -21.73 -26.46 17.36
CA GLU A 168 -21.98 -27.90 17.27
C GLU A 168 -22.50 -28.29 15.89
N ARG A 169 -23.40 -27.48 15.33
CA ARG A 169 -23.93 -27.68 13.98
C ARG A 169 -22.85 -27.51 12.92
N PHE A 170 -22.04 -26.46 13.03
CA PHE A 170 -20.95 -26.19 12.10
C PHE A 170 -19.88 -27.29 12.17
N ASP A 171 -19.60 -27.79 13.36
CA ASP A 171 -18.63 -28.85 13.61
C ASP A 171 -19.04 -30.17 12.95
N ALA A 172 -20.31 -30.55 13.11
CA ALA A 172 -20.88 -31.72 12.44
C ALA A 172 -20.85 -31.56 10.90
N LEU A 173 -21.04 -30.34 10.39
CA LEU A 173 -20.95 -30.02 8.97
C LEU A 173 -19.51 -30.15 8.44
N LEU A 174 -18.52 -29.69 9.19
CA LEU A 174 -17.12 -29.82 8.78
C LEU A 174 -16.65 -31.28 8.81
N GLU A 175 -17.05 -32.03 9.84
CA GLU A 175 -16.70 -33.45 9.98
C GLU A 175 -17.29 -34.31 8.85
N ARG A 176 -18.58 -34.14 8.53
CA ARG A 176 -19.21 -34.86 7.40
C ARG A 176 -18.59 -34.49 6.05
N SER A 177 -18.06 -33.27 5.91
CA SER A 177 -17.45 -32.76 4.68
C SER A 177 -15.95 -33.10 4.58
N GLY A 178 -15.35 -33.68 5.62
CA GLY A 178 -13.92 -33.97 5.67
C GLY A 178 -13.04 -32.71 5.71
N ILE A 179 -13.59 -31.58 6.16
CA ILE A 179 -12.88 -30.30 6.19
C ILE A 179 -12.26 -30.10 7.57
N LYS A 180 -10.96 -29.76 7.60
CA LYS A 180 -10.22 -29.59 8.85
C LYS A 180 -10.60 -28.27 9.51
N ARG A 181 -10.61 -28.29 10.84
CA ARG A 181 -10.64 -27.08 11.68
C ARG A 181 -9.75 -27.26 12.91
N PRO A 182 -9.41 -26.17 13.63
CA PRO A 182 -8.76 -26.28 14.92
C PRO A 182 -9.60 -27.15 15.87
N LYS A 183 -8.96 -28.11 16.54
CA LYS A 183 -9.61 -28.94 17.57
C LYS A 183 -9.98 -28.05 18.76
N GLY A 184 -11.14 -28.26 19.37
CA GLY A 184 -11.55 -27.48 20.53
C GLY A 184 -12.60 -28.14 21.39
N HIS A 185 -12.86 -27.52 22.54
CA HIS A 185 -13.83 -27.95 23.54
C HIS A 185 -14.68 -26.76 24.01
N THR A 186 -15.93 -27.04 24.35
CA THR A 186 -16.85 -26.11 25.01
C THR A 186 -16.81 -26.38 26.51
N ILE A 187 -16.49 -25.37 27.32
CA ILE A 187 -16.33 -25.50 28.78
C ILE A 187 -17.15 -24.44 29.53
N MET A 188 -17.43 -24.73 30.80
CA MET A 188 -18.13 -23.80 31.70
C MET A 188 -17.30 -23.43 32.93
N THR A 189 -16.31 -24.26 33.30
CA THR A 189 -15.52 -24.07 34.53
C THR A 189 -14.03 -23.93 34.26
N THR A 190 -13.32 -23.28 35.18
CA THR A 190 -11.85 -23.13 35.09
C THR A 190 -11.12 -24.48 35.09
N GLU A 191 -11.63 -25.47 35.81
CA GLU A 191 -11.01 -26.81 35.89
C GLU A 191 -11.16 -27.59 34.58
N GLU A 192 -12.33 -27.49 33.94
CA GLU A 192 -12.55 -28.01 32.58
C GLU A 192 -11.63 -27.29 31.59
N ALA A 193 -11.48 -25.96 31.71
CA ALA A 193 -10.62 -25.17 30.85
C ALA A 193 -9.15 -25.61 30.90
N LEU A 194 -8.62 -25.83 32.10
CA LEU A 194 -7.25 -26.32 32.31
C LEU A 194 -7.05 -27.73 31.74
N THR A 195 -8.04 -28.61 31.95
CA THR A 195 -8.01 -29.97 31.40
C THR A 195 -7.97 -29.95 29.87
N ALA A 196 -8.88 -29.20 29.25
CA ALA A 196 -8.96 -29.06 27.80
C ALA A 196 -7.67 -28.44 27.21
N ALA A 197 -7.12 -27.40 27.84
CA ALA A 197 -5.89 -26.76 27.38
C ALA A 197 -4.68 -27.70 27.43
N ARG A 198 -4.58 -28.56 28.47
CA ARG A 198 -3.52 -29.57 28.59
C ARG A 198 -3.67 -30.70 27.57
N GLU A 199 -4.90 -31.10 27.25
CA GLU A 199 -5.20 -32.11 26.23
C GLU A 199 -4.88 -31.61 24.81
N LEU A 200 -5.34 -30.41 24.47
CA LEU A 200 -5.04 -29.76 23.19
C LEU A 200 -3.56 -29.38 23.05
N GLY A 201 -2.92 -29.09 24.19
CA GLY A 201 -1.55 -28.60 24.30
C GLY A 201 -1.44 -27.10 23.99
N TYR A 202 -0.63 -26.38 24.76
CA TYR A 202 -0.41 -24.94 24.56
C TYR A 202 0.38 -24.62 23.26
N PRO A 203 0.23 -23.39 22.72
CA PRO A 203 -0.79 -22.40 23.08
C PRO A 203 -2.21 -22.80 22.64
N VAL A 204 -3.22 -22.23 23.30
CA VAL A 204 -4.65 -22.39 22.99
C VAL A 204 -5.34 -21.03 22.89
N LEU A 205 -6.37 -20.93 22.05
CA LEU A 205 -7.22 -19.76 21.89
C LEU A 205 -8.46 -19.93 22.78
N MET A 206 -8.71 -18.96 23.66
CA MET A 206 -9.92 -18.90 24.47
C MET A 206 -10.87 -17.84 23.92
N ARG A 207 -12.13 -18.21 23.73
CA ARG A 207 -13.17 -17.29 23.24
C ARG A 207 -14.49 -17.46 23.99
N PRO A 208 -15.19 -16.39 24.37
CA PRO A 208 -16.56 -16.49 24.84
C PRO A 208 -17.51 -16.77 23.67
N SER A 209 -18.62 -17.46 23.92
CA SER A 209 -19.63 -17.69 22.88
C SER A 209 -20.46 -16.43 22.57
N TYR A 210 -20.92 -16.30 21.31
CA TYR A 210 -21.79 -15.22 20.82
C TYR A 210 -21.22 -13.79 20.91
N VAL A 211 -19.92 -13.63 20.64
CA VAL A 211 -19.23 -12.33 20.67
C VAL A 211 -18.91 -11.80 19.28
N LEU A 212 -18.85 -10.48 19.15
CA LEU A 212 -18.50 -9.77 17.92
C LEU A 212 -17.05 -9.28 17.96
N GLY A 213 -16.37 -9.27 16.81
CA GLY A 213 -15.02 -8.70 16.67
C GLY A 213 -13.97 -9.35 17.58
N GLY A 214 -14.18 -10.61 17.95
CA GLY A 214 -13.33 -11.33 18.88
C GLY A 214 -13.27 -10.75 20.29
N GLN A 215 -14.32 -10.05 20.73
CA GLN A 215 -14.37 -9.43 22.05
C GLN A 215 -14.06 -10.44 23.17
N ASN A 216 -13.15 -10.06 24.07
CA ASN A 216 -12.64 -10.92 25.15
C ASN A 216 -12.00 -12.23 24.69
N MET A 217 -11.48 -12.34 23.47
CA MET A 217 -10.64 -13.47 23.07
C MET A 217 -9.21 -13.30 23.59
N ILE A 218 -8.54 -14.40 23.93
CA ILE A 218 -7.10 -14.41 24.26
C ILE A 218 -6.40 -15.66 23.72
N ILE A 219 -5.10 -15.55 23.52
CA ILE A 219 -4.23 -16.71 23.33
C ILE A 219 -3.52 -16.97 24.65
N ALA A 220 -3.77 -18.14 25.23
CA ALA A 220 -3.14 -18.62 26.45
C ALA A 220 -1.94 -19.50 26.11
N TYR A 221 -0.82 -19.28 26.81
CA TYR A 221 0.43 -20.02 26.61
C TYR A 221 0.77 -20.95 27.78
N CYS A 222 0.11 -20.78 28.91
CA CYS A 222 0.29 -21.60 30.11
C CYS A 222 -0.98 -21.62 30.97
N ASP A 223 -1.00 -22.48 31.98
CA ASP A 223 -2.10 -22.65 32.93
C ASP A 223 -2.48 -21.32 33.62
N GLU A 224 -1.49 -20.50 33.99
CA GLU A 224 -1.73 -19.22 34.67
C GLU A 224 -2.51 -18.23 33.80
N ASP A 225 -2.37 -18.29 32.47
CA ASP A 225 -3.14 -17.45 31.55
C ASP A 225 -4.62 -17.85 31.54
N ILE A 226 -4.91 -19.15 31.63
CA ILE A 226 -6.28 -19.69 31.71
C ILE A 226 -6.95 -19.25 33.01
N GLU A 227 -6.25 -19.37 34.14
CA GLU A 227 -6.77 -19.00 35.45
C GLU A 227 -7.10 -17.49 35.52
N GLU A 228 -6.19 -16.64 35.03
CA GLU A 228 -6.40 -15.19 34.95
C GLU A 228 -7.63 -14.85 34.11
N TYR A 229 -7.75 -15.48 32.93
CA TYR A 229 -8.87 -15.25 32.02
C TYR A 229 -10.21 -15.69 32.62
N MET A 230 -10.28 -16.91 33.15
CA MET A 230 -11.52 -17.46 33.70
C MET A 230 -11.97 -16.68 34.94
N ALA A 231 -11.04 -16.18 35.76
CA ALA A 231 -11.38 -15.29 36.86
C ALA A 231 -12.08 -14.00 36.39
N ILE A 232 -11.67 -13.45 35.24
CA ILE A 232 -12.29 -12.25 34.64
C ILE A 232 -13.65 -12.59 34.06
N ILE A 233 -13.76 -13.64 33.24
CA ILE A 233 -15.01 -14.03 32.59
C ILE A 233 -16.07 -14.41 33.62
N LEU A 234 -15.75 -15.27 34.59
CA LEU A 234 -16.71 -15.72 35.59
C LEU A 234 -17.12 -14.61 36.59
N SER A 235 -16.34 -13.52 36.69
CA SER A 235 -16.73 -12.37 37.53
C SER A 235 -17.90 -11.56 36.94
N HIS A 236 -18.06 -11.58 35.61
CA HIS A 236 -19.19 -10.99 34.91
C HIS A 236 -20.17 -12.13 34.68
N LYS A 237 -21.26 -12.25 35.45
CA LYS A 237 -22.28 -13.32 35.33
C LYS A 237 -22.74 -13.51 33.87
N GLN A 238 -22.03 -14.36 33.12
CA GLN A 238 -22.36 -14.76 31.76
C GLN A 238 -22.82 -16.20 31.82
N ASP A 239 -24.02 -16.47 31.29
CA ASP A 239 -24.56 -17.82 31.14
C ASP A 239 -23.99 -18.56 29.92
N ASN A 240 -23.09 -17.89 29.15
CA ASN A 240 -22.55 -18.40 27.90
C ASN A 240 -21.29 -19.25 28.13
N PRO A 241 -21.13 -20.39 27.41
CA PRO A 241 -19.92 -21.19 27.50
C PRO A 241 -18.69 -20.49 26.90
N VAL A 242 -17.51 -20.88 27.37
CA VAL A 242 -16.22 -20.49 26.80
C VAL A 242 -15.72 -21.63 25.92
N LEU A 243 -15.25 -21.30 24.72
CA LEU A 243 -14.65 -22.24 23.79
C LEU A 243 -13.13 -22.16 23.92
N ILE A 244 -12.48 -23.32 23.95
CA ILE A 244 -11.03 -23.45 23.92
C ILE A 244 -10.64 -24.21 22.68
N ASP A 245 -9.98 -23.54 21.75
CA ASP A 245 -9.51 -24.11 20.50
C ASP A 245 -7.98 -24.19 20.50
N LYS A 246 -7.42 -25.20 19.83
CA LYS A 246 -5.98 -25.28 19.60
C LYS A 246 -5.57 -24.08 18.75
N TYR A 247 -4.66 -23.25 19.26
CA TYR A 247 -4.09 -22.17 18.45
C TYR A 247 -3.16 -22.77 17.39
N LEU A 248 -3.47 -22.48 16.12
CA LEU A 248 -2.66 -22.82 14.97
C LEU A 248 -2.01 -21.53 14.47
N SER A 249 -0.68 -21.48 14.43
CA SER A 249 0.07 -20.34 13.91
C SER A 249 0.34 -20.58 12.43
N GLY A 250 -0.38 -19.89 11.57
CA GLY A 250 -0.29 -20.04 10.12
C GLY A 250 -0.67 -18.75 9.41
N MET A 251 -0.62 -18.79 8.09
CA MET A 251 -1.06 -17.69 7.24
C MET A 251 -2.59 -17.65 7.23
N GLU A 252 -3.17 -16.48 7.49
CA GLU A 252 -4.61 -16.31 7.45
C GLU A 252 -5.03 -15.87 6.04
N ILE A 253 -6.05 -16.55 5.50
CA ILE A 253 -6.63 -16.27 4.19
C ILE A 253 -8.10 -15.93 4.38
N GLU A 254 -8.54 -14.86 3.73
CA GLU A 254 -9.94 -14.47 3.68
C GLU A 254 -10.46 -14.60 2.25
N VAL A 255 -11.67 -15.15 2.11
CA VAL A 255 -12.35 -15.36 0.82
C VAL A 255 -13.78 -14.85 0.93
N ASP A 256 -14.13 -13.94 0.04
CA ASP A 256 -15.52 -13.58 -0.19
C ASP A 256 -16.03 -14.27 -1.47
N ALA A 257 -17.19 -14.89 -1.37
CA ALA A 257 -17.85 -15.56 -2.48
C ALA A 257 -19.31 -15.13 -2.59
N ILE A 258 -19.84 -15.25 -3.81
CA ILE A 258 -21.27 -15.12 -4.12
C ILE A 258 -21.75 -16.51 -4.52
N CYS A 259 -22.82 -17.01 -3.91
CA CYS A 259 -23.40 -18.31 -4.19
C CYS A 259 -24.84 -18.16 -4.71
N ASP A 260 -25.20 -18.85 -5.79
CA ASP A 260 -26.57 -18.92 -6.32
C ASP A 260 -27.33 -20.21 -5.93
N GLY A 261 -26.78 -20.93 -4.95
CA GLY A 261 -27.26 -22.24 -4.48
C GLY A 261 -26.71 -23.43 -5.27
N GLU A 262 -26.05 -23.20 -6.41
CA GLU A 262 -25.47 -24.25 -7.25
C GLU A 262 -24.01 -23.97 -7.59
N ASN A 263 -23.72 -22.74 -8.01
CA ASN A 263 -22.40 -22.26 -8.37
C ASN A 263 -21.93 -21.18 -7.40
N ILE A 264 -20.61 -21.01 -7.34
CA ILE A 264 -19.98 -19.89 -6.64
C ILE A 264 -19.21 -18.99 -7.60
N LEU A 265 -19.05 -17.73 -7.22
CA LEU A 265 -18.12 -16.78 -7.81
C LEU A 265 -17.25 -16.18 -6.70
N ILE A 266 -15.94 -16.35 -6.80
CA ILE A 266 -14.94 -15.77 -5.89
C ILE A 266 -14.22 -14.65 -6.65
N PRO A 267 -14.47 -13.36 -6.35
CA PRO A 267 -13.77 -12.25 -7.02
C PRO A 267 -12.27 -12.24 -6.74
N GLY A 268 -11.84 -12.78 -5.60
CA GLY A 268 -10.45 -12.78 -5.18
C GLY A 268 -10.19 -13.55 -3.90
N ILE A 269 -8.93 -13.98 -3.72
CA ILE A 269 -8.42 -14.55 -2.48
C ILE A 269 -7.51 -13.50 -1.84
N MET A 270 -7.73 -13.22 -0.55
CA MET A 270 -7.00 -12.23 0.23
C MET A 270 -6.08 -12.92 1.22
N GLU A 271 -4.86 -12.41 1.35
CA GLU A 271 -3.85 -12.90 2.28
C GLU A 271 -3.59 -11.86 3.36
N HIS A 272 -3.59 -12.27 4.62
CA HIS A 272 -3.17 -11.37 5.70
C HIS A 272 -1.65 -11.37 5.84
N VAL A 273 -1.08 -10.17 6.00
CA VAL A 273 0.34 -10.01 6.35
C VAL A 273 0.59 -10.60 7.73
N GLU A 274 -0.24 -10.24 8.71
CA GLU A 274 -0.17 -10.81 10.04
C GLU A 274 -0.59 -12.29 10.05
N ARG A 275 0.23 -13.12 10.69
CA ARG A 275 -0.16 -14.51 10.97
C ARG A 275 -1.36 -14.56 11.93
N THR A 276 -2.05 -15.70 11.94
CA THR A 276 -3.21 -15.94 12.80
C THR A 276 -2.97 -15.54 14.25
N GLY A 277 -4.00 -15.00 14.89
CA GLY A 277 -3.94 -14.54 16.28
C GLY A 277 -3.93 -13.02 16.43
N ILE A 278 -3.76 -12.29 15.33
CA ILE A 278 -4.27 -10.92 15.19
C ILE A 278 -5.59 -11.01 14.44
N HIS A 279 -6.61 -10.29 14.90
CA HIS A 279 -7.93 -10.32 14.29
C HIS A 279 -7.88 -9.84 12.83
N SER A 280 -8.60 -10.48 11.92
CA SER A 280 -8.67 -10.13 10.48
C SER A 280 -8.94 -8.65 10.22
N GLY A 281 -9.88 -8.06 10.96
CA GLY A 281 -10.17 -6.62 10.92
C GLY A 281 -8.99 -5.70 11.26
N ASP A 282 -8.03 -6.15 12.06
CA ASP A 282 -6.81 -5.41 12.46
C ASP A 282 -5.57 -5.84 11.66
N SER A 283 -5.74 -6.74 10.70
CA SER A 283 -4.65 -7.23 9.85
C SER A 283 -4.59 -6.44 8.55
N ILE A 284 -3.39 -6.28 8.01
CA ILE A 284 -3.17 -5.80 6.65
C ILE A 284 -3.53 -6.95 5.72
N ALA A 285 -4.47 -6.72 4.80
CA ALA A 285 -4.87 -7.72 3.80
C ALA A 285 -4.34 -7.35 2.42
N VAL A 286 -3.81 -8.33 1.71
CA VAL A 286 -3.21 -8.22 0.38
C VAL A 286 -4.07 -8.97 -0.62
N TYR A 287 -4.42 -8.30 -1.71
CA TYR A 287 -5.07 -8.90 -2.87
C TYR A 287 -4.26 -8.58 -4.15
N PRO A 288 -4.08 -9.55 -5.06
CA PRO A 288 -4.29 -10.98 -4.84
C PRO A 288 -3.30 -11.53 -3.79
N ALA A 289 -3.64 -12.66 -3.17
CA ALA A 289 -2.71 -13.40 -2.33
C ALA A 289 -1.38 -13.68 -3.07
N SER A 290 -0.26 -13.41 -2.42
CA SER A 290 1.09 -13.46 -2.98
C SER A 290 1.82 -14.77 -2.71
N ASP A 291 1.56 -15.39 -1.57
CA ASP A 291 2.33 -16.54 -1.07
C ASP A 291 1.58 -17.88 -1.21
N ILE A 292 0.57 -17.94 -2.09
CA ILE A 292 -0.14 -19.18 -2.45
C ILE A 292 0.04 -19.52 -3.93
N ASP A 293 0.16 -20.81 -4.24
CA ASP A 293 0.27 -21.31 -5.61
C ASP A 293 -1.11 -21.71 -6.19
N ASP A 294 -1.11 -22.13 -7.46
CA ASP A 294 -2.33 -22.54 -8.17
C ASP A 294 -2.98 -23.78 -7.52
N ASP A 295 -2.18 -24.70 -6.98
CA ASP A 295 -2.66 -25.92 -6.32
C ASP A 295 -3.39 -25.57 -5.02
N MET A 296 -2.81 -24.68 -4.20
CA MET A 296 -3.44 -24.19 -2.98
C MET A 296 -4.69 -23.35 -3.29
N SER A 297 -4.62 -22.48 -4.30
CA SER A 297 -5.77 -21.69 -4.76
C SER A 297 -6.92 -22.59 -5.20
N ALA A 298 -6.65 -23.64 -5.98
CA ALA A 298 -7.66 -24.61 -6.40
C ALA A 298 -8.26 -25.38 -5.21
N LYS A 299 -7.45 -25.73 -4.20
CA LYS A 299 -7.94 -26.34 -2.96
C LYS A 299 -8.87 -25.38 -2.19
N ILE A 300 -8.48 -24.12 -2.03
CA ILE A 300 -9.30 -23.09 -1.37
C ILE A 300 -10.64 -22.93 -2.09
N VAL A 301 -10.64 -22.87 -3.43
CA VAL A 301 -11.86 -22.77 -4.24
C VAL A 301 -12.75 -24.00 -4.03
N ALA A 302 -12.20 -25.22 -4.10
CA ALA A 302 -12.96 -26.46 -3.91
C ALA A 302 -13.52 -26.60 -2.48
N THR A 303 -12.74 -26.21 -1.46
CA THR A 303 -13.21 -26.16 -0.07
C THR A 303 -14.33 -25.13 0.09
N THR A 304 -14.19 -23.94 -0.51
CA THR A 304 -15.21 -22.89 -0.49
C THR A 304 -16.51 -23.36 -1.15
N GLU A 305 -16.43 -24.00 -2.32
CA GLU A 305 -17.59 -24.54 -3.03
C GLU A 305 -18.31 -25.61 -2.21
N THR A 306 -17.54 -26.51 -1.59
CA THR A 306 -18.08 -27.55 -0.70
C THR A 306 -18.82 -26.93 0.48
N LEU A 307 -18.23 -25.93 1.14
CA LEU A 307 -18.86 -25.24 2.27
C LEU A 307 -20.13 -24.51 1.87
N CYS A 308 -20.11 -23.79 0.74
CA CYS A 308 -21.29 -23.07 0.24
C CYS A 308 -22.45 -24.03 -0.03
N ARG A 309 -22.17 -25.18 -0.66
CA ARG A 309 -23.18 -26.21 -0.95
C ARG A 309 -23.72 -26.86 0.32
N GLU A 310 -22.85 -27.26 1.24
CA GLU A 310 -23.24 -27.93 2.50
C GLU A 310 -24.01 -27.01 3.44
N LEU A 311 -23.75 -25.70 3.38
CA LEU A 311 -24.50 -24.68 4.10
C LEU A 311 -25.83 -24.34 3.44
N ASN A 312 -26.02 -24.67 2.15
CA ASN A 312 -27.09 -24.11 1.31
C ASN A 312 -27.03 -22.57 1.26
N ALA A 313 -25.82 -22.03 1.15
CA ALA A 313 -25.58 -20.60 1.10
C ALA A 313 -26.24 -19.97 -0.15
N LEU A 314 -26.83 -18.79 0.01
CA LEU A 314 -27.44 -18.02 -1.07
C LEU A 314 -27.13 -16.53 -0.88
N GLY A 315 -26.51 -15.90 -1.89
CA GLY A 315 -26.00 -14.53 -1.79
C GLY A 315 -24.54 -14.48 -1.37
N LEU A 316 -24.17 -13.50 -0.54
CA LEU A 316 -22.79 -13.35 -0.05
C LEU A 316 -22.45 -14.35 1.05
N ILE A 317 -21.22 -14.81 1.02
CA ILE A 317 -20.61 -15.63 2.06
C ILE A 317 -19.12 -15.31 2.17
N ASN A 318 -18.65 -15.17 3.40
CA ASN A 318 -17.26 -14.91 3.72
C ASN A 318 -16.68 -16.10 4.49
N LEU A 319 -15.45 -16.49 4.16
CA LEU A 319 -14.78 -17.65 4.72
C LEU A 319 -13.37 -17.26 5.13
N GLN A 320 -12.97 -17.69 6.33
CA GLN A 320 -11.63 -17.47 6.85
C GLN A 320 -10.92 -18.81 7.06
N TYR A 321 -9.69 -18.88 6.56
CA TYR A 321 -8.87 -20.09 6.59
C TYR A 321 -7.51 -19.83 7.24
N ILE A 322 -6.92 -20.89 7.79
CA ILE A 322 -5.51 -20.96 8.18
C ILE A 322 -4.82 -21.91 7.22
N LEU A 323 -3.74 -21.43 6.59
CA LEU A 323 -2.81 -22.26 5.85
C LEU A 323 -1.62 -22.60 6.74
N MET A 324 -1.41 -23.88 6.99
CA MET A 324 -0.30 -24.38 7.80
C MET A 324 0.14 -25.75 7.27
N ASP A 325 1.44 -25.93 7.03
CA ASP A 325 2.02 -27.20 6.55
C ASP A 325 1.36 -27.78 5.27
N GLY A 326 0.90 -26.90 4.37
CA GLY A 326 0.23 -27.30 3.11
C GLY A 326 -1.23 -27.75 3.27
N GLU A 327 -1.81 -27.54 4.45
CA GLU A 327 -3.17 -27.91 4.82
C GLU A 327 -4.04 -26.67 5.09
N ILE A 328 -5.33 -26.79 4.77
CA ILE A 328 -6.34 -25.74 4.98
C ILE A 328 -7.15 -26.08 6.23
N TYR A 329 -7.21 -25.15 7.17
CA TYR A 329 -8.08 -25.24 8.35
C TYR A 329 -9.11 -24.11 8.31
N VAL A 330 -10.40 -24.42 8.45
CA VAL A 330 -11.45 -23.40 8.53
C VAL A 330 -11.46 -22.77 9.91
N ILE A 331 -11.46 -21.43 9.96
CA ILE A 331 -11.66 -20.65 11.18
C ILE A 331 -13.17 -20.47 11.41
N GLU A 332 -13.82 -19.77 10.50
CA GLU A 332 -15.23 -19.44 10.54
C GLU A 332 -15.80 -19.22 9.13
N VAL A 333 -17.12 -19.30 9.02
CA VAL A 333 -17.87 -19.01 7.81
C VAL A 333 -19.02 -18.09 8.17
N ASN A 334 -19.15 -16.99 7.44
CA ASN A 334 -20.13 -15.95 7.66
C ASN A 334 -21.03 -15.86 6.40
N PRO A 335 -22.22 -16.48 6.37
CA PRO A 335 -23.14 -16.47 5.21
C PRO A 335 -23.87 -15.13 5.07
N ARG A 336 -23.08 -14.06 4.98
CA ARG A 336 -23.49 -12.66 4.92
C ARG A 336 -22.38 -11.81 4.28
N ALA A 337 -22.65 -10.53 4.06
CA ALA A 337 -21.61 -9.59 3.68
C ALA A 337 -20.53 -9.50 4.78
N SER A 338 -19.28 -9.35 4.34
CA SER A 338 -18.13 -9.04 5.17
C SER A 338 -17.70 -7.58 4.97
N ARG A 339 -16.74 -7.14 5.80
CA ARG A 339 -16.12 -5.82 5.66
C ARG A 339 -15.20 -5.71 4.45
N THR A 340 -14.79 -6.82 3.85
CA THR A 340 -13.87 -6.85 2.71
C THR A 340 -14.56 -6.69 1.36
N VAL A 341 -15.89 -6.91 1.32
CA VAL A 341 -16.73 -6.76 0.11
C VAL A 341 -16.53 -5.43 -0.63
N PRO A 342 -16.51 -4.24 0.02
CA PRO A 342 -16.41 -2.98 -0.70
C PRO A 342 -15.08 -2.85 -1.44
N TYR A 343 -13.95 -3.13 -0.79
CA TYR A 343 -12.65 -2.92 -1.43
C TYR A 343 -12.38 -3.96 -2.52
N ILE A 344 -12.78 -5.22 -2.31
CA ILE A 344 -12.69 -6.26 -3.35
C ILE A 344 -13.56 -5.90 -4.55
N SER A 345 -14.78 -5.38 -4.33
CA SER A 345 -15.62 -4.90 -5.42
C SER A 345 -14.95 -3.77 -6.21
N LYS A 346 -14.25 -2.86 -5.54
CA LYS A 346 -13.53 -1.73 -6.18
C LYS A 346 -12.30 -2.18 -6.97
N VAL A 347 -11.55 -3.15 -6.48
CA VAL A 347 -10.27 -3.57 -7.11
C VAL A 347 -10.49 -4.59 -8.24
N THR A 348 -11.49 -5.46 -8.09
CA THR A 348 -11.81 -6.51 -9.09
C THR A 348 -12.78 -6.02 -10.17
N GLY A 349 -13.52 -4.95 -9.89
CA GLY A 349 -14.62 -4.47 -10.73
C GLY A 349 -15.87 -5.36 -10.70
N VAL A 350 -15.91 -6.39 -9.84
CA VAL A 350 -17.08 -7.25 -9.66
C VAL A 350 -18.08 -6.56 -8.71
N PRO A 351 -19.31 -6.24 -9.14
CA PRO A 351 -20.29 -5.56 -8.30
C PRO A 351 -20.95 -6.54 -7.33
N MET A 352 -20.22 -6.98 -6.30
CA MET A 352 -20.58 -8.14 -5.48
C MET A 352 -21.96 -8.01 -4.82
N CYS A 353 -22.31 -6.84 -4.30
CA CYS A 353 -23.60 -6.60 -3.65
C CYS A 353 -24.78 -6.68 -4.64
N ASP A 354 -24.59 -6.20 -5.88
CA ASP A 354 -25.61 -6.31 -6.93
C ASP A 354 -25.82 -7.76 -7.37
N LEU A 355 -24.73 -8.49 -7.61
CA LEU A 355 -24.79 -9.92 -7.95
C LEU A 355 -25.45 -10.72 -6.82
N ALA A 356 -25.05 -10.49 -5.57
CA ALA A 356 -25.63 -11.15 -4.40
C ALA A 356 -27.13 -10.87 -4.23
N THR A 357 -27.56 -9.63 -4.52
CA THR A 357 -28.97 -9.24 -4.50
C THR A 357 -29.76 -9.98 -5.58
N LYS A 358 -29.23 -10.05 -6.81
CA LYS A 358 -29.85 -10.77 -7.93
C LYS A 358 -29.96 -12.27 -7.64
N VAL A 359 -28.90 -12.93 -7.17
CA VAL A 359 -28.98 -14.37 -6.87
C VAL A 359 -29.93 -14.67 -5.72
N SER A 360 -30.05 -13.77 -4.74
CA SER A 360 -31.04 -13.87 -3.65
C SER A 360 -32.49 -13.81 -4.14
N LEU A 361 -32.72 -13.28 -5.34
CA LEU A 361 -34.01 -13.25 -6.03
C LEU A 361 -34.18 -14.40 -7.07
N GLY A 362 -33.21 -15.32 -7.14
CA GLY A 362 -33.28 -16.52 -7.98
C GLY A 362 -32.56 -16.42 -9.33
N TYR A 363 -31.81 -15.34 -9.60
CA TYR A 363 -30.93 -15.27 -10.77
C TYR A 363 -29.75 -16.24 -10.62
N LYS A 364 -29.23 -16.75 -11.74
CA LYS A 364 -28.08 -17.65 -11.77
C LYS A 364 -26.81 -16.90 -12.17
N LEU A 365 -25.69 -17.20 -11.52
CA LEU A 365 -24.40 -16.52 -11.74
C LEU A 365 -23.92 -16.64 -13.19
N VAL A 366 -24.18 -17.78 -13.83
CA VAL A 366 -23.82 -18.05 -15.22
C VAL A 366 -24.43 -17.04 -16.20
N ASP A 367 -25.56 -16.42 -15.84
CA ASP A 367 -26.28 -15.46 -16.68
C ASP A 367 -25.89 -14.00 -16.40
N LEU A 368 -25.09 -13.75 -15.35
CA LEU A 368 -24.76 -12.40 -14.87
C LEU A 368 -23.45 -11.82 -15.44
N GLY A 369 -22.76 -12.53 -16.32
CA GLY A 369 -21.63 -12.00 -17.10
C GLY A 369 -20.25 -12.00 -16.44
N PHE A 370 -20.14 -12.51 -15.20
CA PHE A 370 -18.87 -12.59 -14.46
C PHE A 370 -18.30 -14.02 -14.35
N GLY A 371 -19.05 -15.04 -14.81
CA GLY A 371 -18.64 -16.44 -14.74
C GLY A 371 -18.80 -17.04 -13.34
N THR A 372 -18.16 -18.18 -13.12
CA THR A 372 -18.17 -18.96 -11.87
C THR A 372 -16.75 -19.41 -11.52
N GLY A 373 -16.54 -19.86 -10.28
CA GLY A 373 -15.23 -20.21 -9.73
C GLY A 373 -14.42 -18.98 -9.31
N LEU A 374 -13.09 -19.06 -9.42
CA LEU A 374 -12.19 -17.94 -9.14
C LEU A 374 -12.14 -16.97 -10.32
N TYR A 375 -12.47 -15.71 -10.07
CA TYR A 375 -12.41 -14.65 -11.06
C TYR A 375 -10.97 -14.29 -11.43
N LYS A 376 -10.77 -13.73 -12.62
CA LYS A 376 -9.44 -13.30 -13.08
C LYS A 376 -8.84 -12.27 -12.12
N PRO A 377 -7.54 -12.37 -11.76
CA PRO A 377 -6.92 -11.39 -10.88
C PRO A 377 -6.84 -10.01 -11.55
N SER A 378 -6.95 -8.96 -10.73
CA SER A 378 -6.66 -7.59 -11.17
C SER A 378 -5.19 -7.47 -11.61
N PRO A 379 -4.84 -6.63 -12.61
CA PRO A 379 -3.43 -6.37 -12.93
C PRO A 379 -2.70 -5.58 -11.84
N TYR A 380 -3.45 -5.05 -10.86
CA TYR A 380 -2.94 -4.31 -9.72
C TYR A 380 -2.89 -5.17 -8.45
N VAL A 381 -1.99 -4.79 -7.55
CA VAL A 381 -1.99 -5.24 -6.17
C VAL A 381 -2.72 -4.21 -5.32
N ALA A 382 -3.61 -4.67 -4.45
CA ALA A 382 -4.30 -3.84 -3.49
C ALA A 382 -4.00 -4.31 -2.08
N VAL A 383 -3.71 -3.36 -1.20
CA VAL A 383 -3.38 -3.60 0.20
C VAL A 383 -4.34 -2.79 1.06
N LYS A 384 -5.13 -3.48 1.85
CA LYS A 384 -6.01 -2.90 2.86
C LYS A 384 -5.23 -2.75 4.16
N VAL A 385 -5.09 -1.53 4.66
CA VAL A 385 -4.37 -1.24 5.90
C VAL A 385 -5.34 -0.71 6.97
N PRO A 386 -5.37 -1.29 8.17
CA PRO A 386 -6.25 -0.83 9.25
C PRO A 386 -5.78 0.50 9.83
N VAL A 387 -6.75 1.31 10.29
CA VAL A 387 -6.53 2.59 10.96
C VAL A 387 -6.96 2.47 12.42
N PHE A 388 -6.05 2.88 13.32
CA PHE A 388 -6.24 2.78 14.76
C PHE A 388 -6.42 4.15 15.40
N SER A 389 -7.31 4.23 16.39
CA SER A 389 -7.57 5.46 17.17
C SER A 389 -6.83 5.49 18.52
N PHE A 390 -5.66 4.84 18.63
CA PHE A 390 -4.93 4.71 19.90
C PHE A 390 -4.54 6.05 20.53
N GLU A 391 -4.32 7.09 19.73
CA GLU A 391 -4.04 8.45 20.20
C GLU A 391 -5.18 9.05 21.03
N LYS A 392 -6.42 8.58 20.83
CA LYS A 392 -7.59 9.00 21.61
C LYS A 392 -7.70 8.30 22.96
N LEU A 393 -7.01 7.17 23.16
CA LEU A 393 -7.14 6.27 24.31
C LEU A 393 -5.78 5.99 24.97
N THR A 394 -5.19 7.01 25.58
CA THR A 394 -3.81 6.99 26.10
C THR A 394 -3.57 5.99 27.23
N ASP A 395 -4.62 5.59 27.95
CA ASP A 395 -4.57 4.62 29.05
C ASP A 395 -4.94 3.19 28.63
N VAL A 396 -5.05 2.92 27.33
CA VAL A 396 -5.31 1.58 26.79
C VAL A 396 -4.02 1.02 26.17
N ASP A 397 -3.87 -0.31 26.18
CA ASP A 397 -2.73 -0.96 25.53
C ASP A 397 -2.97 -1.10 24.01
N THR A 398 -1.95 -0.73 23.22
CA THR A 398 -1.97 -0.74 21.74
C THR A 398 -1.56 -2.08 21.13
N HIS A 399 -1.40 -3.12 21.97
CA HIS A 399 -1.05 -4.47 21.50
C HIS A 399 -2.18 -5.07 20.66
N LEU A 400 -1.86 -5.56 19.46
CA LEU A 400 -2.79 -6.29 18.62
C LEU A 400 -2.93 -7.74 19.10
N GLY A 401 -4.09 -8.33 18.87
CA GLY A 401 -4.41 -9.69 19.29
C GLY A 401 -5.72 -10.16 18.65
N PRO A 402 -6.36 -11.22 19.19
CA PRO A 402 -7.54 -11.82 18.57
C PRO A 402 -8.81 -10.96 18.71
N GLU A 403 -8.75 -9.84 19.41
CA GLU A 403 -9.83 -8.86 19.54
C GLU A 403 -9.53 -7.64 18.65
N MET A 404 -10.51 -7.26 17.82
CA MET A 404 -10.42 -6.12 16.91
C MET A 404 -10.40 -4.79 17.64
N LYS A 405 -9.55 -3.86 17.20
CA LYS A 405 -9.37 -2.51 17.78
C LYS A 405 -9.37 -1.38 16.75
N SER A 406 -9.20 -1.70 15.47
CA SER A 406 -9.24 -0.73 14.39
C SER A 406 -10.63 -0.09 14.26
N THR A 407 -10.64 1.17 13.84
CA THR A 407 -11.86 1.98 13.68
C THR A 407 -12.21 2.26 12.23
N GLY A 408 -11.31 1.93 11.31
CA GLY A 408 -11.48 2.10 9.87
C GLY A 408 -10.31 1.49 9.12
N GLU A 409 -10.25 1.74 7.82
CA GLU A 409 -9.26 1.19 6.92
C GLU A 409 -8.97 2.13 5.75
N VAL A 410 -7.82 1.92 5.12
CA VAL A 410 -7.41 2.61 3.89
C VAL A 410 -6.99 1.56 2.86
N LEU A 411 -7.12 1.93 1.59
CA LEU A 411 -6.76 1.07 0.47
C LEU A 411 -5.59 1.67 -0.29
N GLY A 412 -4.46 0.96 -0.33
CA GLY A 412 -3.34 1.25 -1.20
C GLY A 412 -3.40 0.38 -2.45
N ILE A 413 -3.44 0.97 -3.65
CA ILE A 413 -3.40 0.23 -4.92
C ILE A 413 -2.10 0.58 -5.65
N GLY A 414 -1.40 -0.43 -6.14
CA GLY A 414 -0.14 -0.27 -6.87
C GLY A 414 0.07 -1.36 -7.93
N ASN A 415 1.13 -1.22 -8.72
CA ASN A 415 1.50 -2.20 -9.75
C ASN A 415 2.26 -3.41 -9.17
N ASN A 416 2.73 -3.29 -7.94
CA ASN A 416 3.36 -4.34 -7.14
C ASN A 416 3.04 -4.14 -5.65
N LEU A 417 3.38 -5.15 -4.84
CA LEU A 417 3.10 -5.19 -3.41
C LEU A 417 3.78 -4.04 -2.67
N GLU A 418 5.04 -3.73 -2.99
CA GLU A 418 5.81 -2.70 -2.30
C GLU A 418 5.18 -1.31 -2.49
N GLU A 419 4.72 -0.99 -3.70
CA GLU A 419 4.03 0.26 -4.01
C GLU A 419 2.68 0.36 -3.30
N ALA A 420 1.87 -0.72 -3.37
CA ALA A 420 0.54 -0.78 -2.78
C ALA A 420 0.61 -0.67 -1.24
N LEU A 421 1.54 -1.41 -0.62
CA LEU A 421 1.78 -1.37 0.81
C LEU A 421 2.30 0.01 1.25
N TYR A 422 3.21 0.62 0.49
CA TYR A 422 3.70 1.97 0.78
C TYR A 422 2.56 3.00 0.82
N LYS A 423 1.68 2.98 -0.19
CA LYS A 423 0.49 3.84 -0.24
C LYS A 423 -0.44 3.57 0.94
N GLY A 424 -0.72 2.31 1.24
CA GLY A 424 -1.58 1.91 2.36
C GLY A 424 -1.04 2.40 3.70
N LEU A 425 0.26 2.21 3.97
CA LEU A 425 0.91 2.65 5.22
C LEU A 425 0.93 4.18 5.35
N ILE A 426 1.20 4.92 4.28
CA ILE A 426 1.13 6.39 4.34
C ILE A 426 -0.31 6.86 4.57
N ALA A 427 -1.27 6.29 3.85
CA ALA A 427 -2.67 6.65 3.99
C ALA A 427 -3.22 6.35 5.40
N SER A 428 -2.71 5.33 6.09
CA SER A 428 -3.10 5.02 7.47
C SER A 428 -2.43 5.92 8.52
N GLY A 429 -1.57 6.85 8.09
CA GLY A 429 -0.94 7.86 8.94
C GLY A 429 0.53 7.60 9.28
N HIS A 430 1.16 6.54 8.74
CA HIS A 430 2.59 6.33 8.97
C HIS A 430 3.43 7.33 8.18
N LYS A 431 4.36 8.01 8.85
CA LYS A 431 5.25 9.01 8.23
C LYS A 431 6.36 8.40 7.36
N MET A 432 6.58 7.09 7.42
CA MET A 432 7.59 6.36 6.64
C MET A 432 8.99 7.02 6.61
N THR A 433 9.43 7.54 7.76
CA THR A 433 10.71 8.24 7.90
C THR A 433 11.89 7.28 7.74
N LYS A 434 12.81 7.59 6.82
CA LYS A 434 14.05 6.83 6.65
C LYS A 434 15.17 7.41 7.53
N GLY A 435 15.81 6.56 8.32
CA GLY A 435 16.87 6.93 9.27
C GLY A 435 16.37 7.29 10.68
N GLY A 436 17.32 7.57 11.57
CA GLY A 436 17.06 7.77 13.00
C GLY A 436 17.28 6.50 13.81
N GLY A 437 16.42 6.19 14.77
CA GLY A 437 16.58 5.03 15.65
C GLY A 437 15.38 4.08 15.66
N VAL A 438 15.66 2.78 15.80
CA VAL A 438 14.63 1.76 16.04
C VAL A 438 14.86 1.13 17.42
N PHE A 439 13.83 1.10 18.25
CA PHE A 439 13.87 0.41 19.54
C PHE A 439 13.15 -0.94 19.46
N ILE A 440 13.86 -2.01 19.79
CA ILE A 440 13.40 -3.39 19.62
C ILE A 440 13.38 -4.10 20.98
N THR A 441 12.23 -4.62 21.36
CA THR A 441 12.07 -5.48 22.53
C THR A 441 11.03 -6.56 22.25
N VAL A 442 11.46 -7.81 22.18
CA VAL A 442 10.58 -8.92 21.76
C VAL A 442 10.55 -10.03 22.81
N ARG A 443 9.46 -10.81 22.81
CA ARG A 443 9.35 -12.04 23.62
C ARG A 443 10.32 -13.11 23.11
N ASP A 444 10.59 -14.12 23.94
CA ASP A 444 11.61 -15.12 23.62
C ASP A 444 11.33 -15.93 22.34
N GLN A 445 10.05 -16.23 22.05
CA GLN A 445 9.63 -16.96 20.85
C GLN A 445 9.90 -16.20 19.55
N ASP A 446 9.96 -14.87 19.61
CA ASP A 446 10.12 -13.97 18.46
C ASP A 446 11.60 -13.66 18.17
N LYS A 447 12.50 -14.00 19.10
CA LYS A 447 13.95 -13.75 18.99
C LYS A 447 14.62 -14.41 17.79
N PRO A 448 14.25 -15.62 17.33
CA PRO A 448 14.86 -16.21 16.14
C PRO A 448 14.63 -15.39 14.87
N GLU A 449 13.48 -14.73 14.75
CA GLU A 449 13.04 -14.04 13.53
C GLU A 449 13.43 -12.56 13.50
N ILE A 450 13.45 -11.89 14.66
CA ILE A 450 13.72 -10.43 14.74
C ILE A 450 15.07 -10.01 14.16
N GLY A 451 16.05 -10.93 14.10
CA GLY A 451 17.38 -10.66 13.56
C GLY A 451 17.37 -10.20 12.10
N GLU A 452 16.57 -10.85 11.25
CA GLU A 452 16.49 -10.47 9.82
C GLU A 452 15.77 -9.14 9.62
N ILE A 453 14.71 -8.89 10.39
CA ILE A 453 14.00 -7.59 10.37
C ILE A 453 14.95 -6.47 10.81
N ALA A 454 15.70 -6.67 11.89
CA ALA A 454 16.66 -5.67 12.38
C ALA A 454 17.79 -5.36 11.38
N LYS A 455 18.25 -6.35 10.60
CA LYS A 455 19.22 -6.13 9.51
C LYS A 455 18.69 -5.19 8.42
N LYS A 456 17.38 -5.20 8.14
CA LYS A 456 16.78 -4.27 7.17
C LYS A 456 16.92 -2.83 7.65
N PHE A 457 16.62 -2.57 8.93
CA PHE A 457 16.84 -1.26 9.55
C PHE A 457 18.32 -0.86 9.58
N ASP A 458 19.23 -1.77 9.92
CA ASP A 458 20.69 -1.51 9.92
C ASP A 458 21.21 -1.11 8.53
N LYS A 459 20.79 -1.82 7.47
CA LYS A 459 21.13 -1.50 6.08
C LYS A 459 20.68 -0.10 5.66
N MET A 460 19.58 0.39 6.23
CA MET A 460 19.08 1.75 6.01
C MET A 460 19.75 2.80 6.92
N GLY A 461 20.72 2.40 7.76
CA GLY A 461 21.49 3.29 8.63
C GLY A 461 20.79 3.66 9.94
N PHE A 462 19.76 2.92 10.37
CA PHE A 462 19.12 3.18 11.66
C PHE A 462 20.03 2.78 12.82
N ALA A 463 20.04 3.60 13.87
CA ALA A 463 20.61 3.20 15.15
C ALA A 463 19.70 2.18 15.84
N ILE A 464 20.22 0.99 16.12
CA ILE A 464 19.45 -0.07 16.79
C ILE A 464 19.60 0.05 18.31
N TYR A 465 18.47 0.14 18.99
CA TYR A 465 18.35 0.13 20.44
C TYR A 465 17.58 -1.11 20.86
N ALA A 466 17.99 -1.81 21.92
CA ALA A 466 17.24 -2.97 22.38
C ALA A 466 17.42 -3.24 23.87
N THR A 467 16.44 -3.92 24.48
CA THR A 467 16.58 -4.47 25.84
C THR A 467 17.62 -5.59 25.85
N THR A 468 18.30 -5.80 26.98
CA THR A 468 19.46 -6.71 27.12
C THR A 468 19.26 -8.07 26.44
N GLY A 469 18.14 -8.76 26.72
CA GLY A 469 17.86 -10.08 26.15
C GLY A 469 17.67 -10.08 24.63
N THR A 470 17.14 -9.00 24.06
CA THR A 470 16.98 -8.81 22.61
C THR A 470 18.32 -8.41 21.98
N ALA A 471 19.04 -7.49 22.61
CA ALA A 471 20.34 -7.01 22.14
C ALA A 471 21.37 -8.14 22.01
N MET A 472 21.38 -9.10 22.93
CA MET A 472 22.26 -10.27 22.85
C MET A 472 22.02 -11.12 21.60
N VAL A 473 20.78 -11.24 21.14
CA VAL A 473 20.43 -11.99 19.93
C VAL A 473 20.84 -11.22 18.68
N LEU A 474 20.53 -9.92 18.65
CA LEU A 474 20.89 -9.04 17.55
C LEU A 474 22.43 -8.90 17.39
N ALA A 475 23.17 -8.86 18.48
CA ALA A 475 24.64 -8.85 18.45
C ALA A 475 25.23 -10.15 17.86
N LYS A 476 24.60 -11.32 18.11
CA LYS A 476 25.04 -12.60 17.54
C LYS A 476 24.90 -12.66 16.03
N VAL A 477 23.96 -11.91 15.45
CA VAL A 477 23.79 -11.82 13.98
C VAL A 477 24.62 -10.68 13.36
N GLY A 478 25.53 -10.08 14.13
CA GLY A 478 26.52 -9.11 13.65
C GLY A 478 26.11 -7.64 13.74
N LEU A 479 24.97 -7.32 14.38
CA LEU A 479 24.46 -5.96 14.46
C LEU A 479 25.09 -5.16 15.62
N SER A 480 25.35 -3.88 15.38
CA SER A 480 25.78 -2.94 16.42
C SER A 480 24.56 -2.40 17.17
N VAL A 481 24.34 -2.91 18.39
CA VAL A 481 23.14 -2.60 19.19
C VAL A 481 23.49 -1.83 20.46
N LYS A 482 22.75 -0.74 20.71
CA LYS A 482 22.80 0.01 21.97
C LYS A 482 21.85 -0.63 22.97
N ILE A 483 22.40 -1.21 24.04
CA ILE A 483 21.61 -1.79 25.13
C ILE A 483 20.92 -0.67 25.91
N VAL A 484 19.65 -0.87 26.23
CA VAL A 484 18.83 0.07 27.00
C VAL A 484 18.18 -0.67 28.15
N ASP A 485 18.36 -0.15 29.35
CA ASP A 485 17.78 -0.69 30.58
C ASP A 485 16.26 -0.53 30.60
N LYS A 486 15.57 -1.48 31.23
CA LYS A 486 14.12 -1.41 31.49
C LYS A 486 13.79 -0.30 32.49
N ILE A 487 12.50 0.01 32.61
CA ILE A 487 12.02 1.17 33.38
C ILE A 487 12.45 1.10 34.85
N HIS A 488 12.43 -0.09 35.43
CA HIS A 488 12.78 -0.34 36.83
C HIS A 488 14.28 -0.56 37.08
N GLU A 489 15.10 -0.64 36.03
CA GLU A 489 16.52 -1.00 36.13
C GLU A 489 17.43 0.25 36.29
N SER A 490 17.05 1.40 35.73
CA SER A 490 17.88 2.61 35.72
C SER A 490 17.06 3.90 35.53
N SER A 491 17.66 5.06 35.87
CA SER A 491 17.11 6.38 35.55
C SER A 491 17.25 6.75 34.07
N VAL A 492 18.20 6.15 33.35
CA VAL A 492 18.31 6.20 31.90
C VAL A 492 17.82 4.86 31.36
N ASN A 493 16.57 4.85 30.91
CA ASN A 493 15.85 3.64 30.55
C ASN A 493 15.05 3.81 29.24
N THR A 494 14.31 2.76 28.87
CA THR A 494 13.43 2.73 27.68
C THR A 494 12.52 3.96 27.54
N ILE A 495 11.91 4.49 28.60
CA ILE A 495 11.02 5.67 28.53
C ILE A 495 11.83 6.92 28.20
N THR A 496 12.94 7.15 28.89
CA THR A 496 13.82 8.30 28.62
C THR A 496 14.42 8.27 27.22
N LEU A 497 14.65 7.07 26.65
CA LEU A 497 15.05 6.92 25.26
C LEU A 497 13.95 7.41 24.30
N LEU A 498 12.70 6.98 24.51
CA LEU A 498 11.58 7.44 23.67
C LEU A 498 11.41 8.96 23.75
N GLU A 499 11.52 9.53 24.95
CA GLU A 499 11.43 10.98 25.17
C GLU A 499 12.60 11.78 24.56
N SER A 500 13.74 11.13 24.30
CA SER A 500 14.92 11.80 23.73
C SER A 500 14.77 12.23 22.27
N GLY A 501 13.72 11.79 21.58
CA GLY A 501 13.50 12.05 20.14
C GLY A 501 14.43 11.27 19.21
N LYS A 502 15.22 10.32 19.73
CA LYS A 502 16.17 9.50 18.94
C LYS A 502 15.54 8.29 18.26
N VAL A 503 14.29 7.97 18.57
CA VAL A 503 13.60 6.76 18.09
C VAL A 503 12.44 7.15 17.19
N ASN A 504 12.42 6.57 15.99
CA ASN A 504 11.38 6.75 14.99
C ASN A 504 10.44 5.55 14.91
N TYR A 505 10.88 4.37 15.35
CA TYR A 505 10.09 3.15 15.34
C TYR A 505 10.30 2.33 16.61
N VAL A 506 9.23 1.73 17.12
CA VAL A 506 9.26 0.77 18.22
C VAL A 506 8.73 -0.56 17.73
N ILE A 507 9.51 -1.63 17.89
CA ILE A 507 9.05 -3.02 17.70
C ILE A 507 8.94 -3.63 19.10
N SER A 508 7.71 -3.90 19.53
CA SER A 508 7.40 -4.34 20.89
C SER A 508 6.40 -5.49 20.87
N THR A 509 6.91 -6.73 20.95
CA THR A 509 6.07 -7.92 21.11
C THR A 509 6.02 -8.33 22.58
N SER A 510 4.87 -8.85 23.02
CA SER A 510 4.64 -9.24 24.40
C SER A 510 3.90 -10.56 24.46
N ALA A 511 4.21 -11.38 25.46
CA ALA A 511 3.41 -12.57 25.77
C ALA A 511 2.10 -12.22 26.50
N LYS A 512 2.05 -11.07 27.22
CA LYS A 512 0.83 -10.59 27.90
C LYS A 512 0.63 -9.10 27.66
N GLY A 513 -0.56 -8.69 27.24
CA GLY A 513 -0.89 -7.32 26.80
C GLY A 513 -1.98 -6.61 27.63
N ARG A 514 -2.21 -7.00 28.89
CA ARG A 514 -3.31 -6.44 29.68
C ARG A 514 -2.91 -5.80 31.00
N ASN A 515 -1.78 -6.20 31.60
CA ASN A 515 -1.36 -5.65 32.89
C ASN A 515 -0.67 -4.27 32.74
N PRO A 516 -1.31 -3.15 33.17
CA PRO A 516 -0.76 -1.80 33.00
C PRO A 516 0.55 -1.55 33.77
N ALA A 517 0.81 -2.35 34.81
CA ALA A 517 2.04 -2.22 35.60
C ALA A 517 3.28 -2.71 34.85
N ARG A 518 3.10 -3.54 33.81
CA ARG A 518 4.22 -4.10 33.03
C ARG A 518 4.91 -3.03 32.20
N ASP A 519 6.23 -3.13 32.15
CA ASP A 519 7.06 -2.21 31.38
C ASP A 519 6.72 -2.23 29.88
N SER A 520 6.38 -3.39 29.31
CA SER A 520 6.00 -3.50 27.89
C SER A 520 4.76 -2.66 27.55
N VAL A 521 3.75 -2.64 28.43
CA VAL A 521 2.54 -1.81 28.26
C VAL A 521 2.89 -0.33 28.41
N LYS A 522 3.69 0.03 29.42
CA LYS A 522 4.14 1.42 29.63
C LYS A 522 4.92 1.96 28.43
N ILE A 523 5.80 1.15 27.84
CA ILE A 523 6.56 1.49 26.63
C ILE A 523 5.62 1.76 25.46
N ARG A 524 4.65 0.88 25.19
CA ARG A 524 3.70 1.03 24.08
C ARG A 524 2.82 2.27 24.23
N ARG A 525 2.27 2.50 25.43
CA ARG A 525 1.51 3.73 25.73
C ARG A 525 2.35 4.98 25.53
N LYS A 526 3.59 4.97 26.00
CA LYS A 526 4.50 6.10 25.82
C LYS A 526 4.83 6.35 24.34
N ALA A 527 5.06 5.30 23.56
CA ALA A 527 5.29 5.42 22.12
C ALA A 527 4.07 6.05 21.42
N SER A 528 2.85 5.59 21.73
CA SER A 528 1.61 6.18 21.22
C SER A 528 1.45 7.65 21.61
N LEU A 529 1.72 8.00 22.87
CA LEU A 529 1.66 9.40 23.36
C LEU A 529 2.64 10.33 22.64
N LEU A 530 3.78 9.81 22.19
CA LEU A 530 4.80 10.57 21.47
C LEU A 530 4.60 10.55 19.95
N GLY A 531 3.56 9.88 19.44
CA GLY A 531 3.33 9.70 18.01
C GLY A 531 4.43 8.88 17.33
N ILE A 532 5.08 7.97 18.07
CA ILE A 532 6.10 7.05 17.53
C ILE A 532 5.39 5.75 17.13
N PRO A 533 5.41 5.35 15.84
CA PRO A 533 4.86 4.08 15.39
C PRO A 533 5.34 2.90 16.22
N CYS A 534 4.39 2.15 16.79
CA CYS A 534 4.66 1.00 17.65
C CYS A 534 4.09 -0.28 17.03
N LEU A 535 4.97 -1.10 16.48
CA LEU A 535 4.67 -2.34 15.77
C LEU A 535 4.68 -3.49 16.78
N THR A 536 3.55 -4.20 16.87
CA THR A 536 3.35 -5.24 17.90
C THR A 536 3.28 -6.66 17.34
N ALA A 537 3.32 -6.80 16.02
CA ALA A 537 3.60 -8.04 15.30
C ALA A 537 4.91 -7.94 14.52
N LEU A 538 5.61 -9.07 14.43
CA LEU A 538 6.82 -9.17 13.61
C LEU A 538 6.48 -9.08 12.12
N ASP A 539 5.36 -9.64 11.69
CA ASP A 539 4.95 -9.63 10.28
C ASP A 539 4.72 -8.19 9.78
N THR A 540 3.98 -7.38 10.53
CA THR A 540 3.80 -5.95 10.25
C THR A 540 5.13 -5.20 10.26
N ALA A 541 6.03 -5.52 11.20
CA ALA A 541 7.35 -4.90 11.28
C ALA A 541 8.24 -5.25 10.09
N ASN A 542 8.14 -6.49 9.61
CA ASN A 542 8.84 -6.96 8.43
C ASN A 542 8.31 -6.26 7.16
N ALA A 543 6.99 -6.24 6.97
CA ALA A 543 6.33 -5.58 5.85
C ALA A 543 6.64 -4.07 5.80
N LEU A 544 6.61 -3.38 6.95
CA LEU A 544 6.99 -1.98 7.05
C LEU A 544 8.47 -1.77 6.72
N ALA A 545 9.36 -2.64 7.19
CA ALA A 545 10.79 -2.55 6.88
C ALA A 545 11.08 -2.76 5.38
N ASP A 546 10.38 -3.69 4.73
CA ASP A 546 10.46 -3.90 3.28
C ASP A 546 9.93 -2.68 2.50
N SER A 547 8.80 -2.12 2.93
CA SER A 547 8.25 -0.89 2.35
C SER A 547 9.20 0.30 2.51
N LEU A 548 9.89 0.45 3.65
CA LEU A 548 10.90 1.49 3.86
C LEU A 548 12.15 1.29 2.98
N MET A 549 12.57 0.04 2.77
CA MET A 549 13.68 -0.28 1.86
C MET A 549 13.33 -0.01 0.40
N SER A 550 12.05 -0.07 0.03
CA SER A 550 11.60 0.30 -1.31
C SER A 550 11.97 1.75 -1.64
N ARG A 551 12.06 2.07 -2.93
CA ARG A 551 12.38 3.43 -3.41
C ARG A 551 11.15 4.33 -3.54
N TYR A 552 9.96 3.85 -3.14
CA TYR A 552 8.73 4.60 -3.29
C TYR A 552 8.64 5.80 -2.33
N THR A 553 8.08 6.89 -2.84
CA THR A 553 7.75 8.15 -2.16
C THR A 553 6.38 8.62 -2.65
N PRO A 554 5.70 9.56 -1.96
CA PRO A 554 4.44 10.10 -2.44
C PRO A 554 4.53 10.69 -3.85
N GLU A 555 5.72 11.19 -4.24
CA GLU A 555 5.96 11.86 -5.51
C GLU A 555 6.29 10.91 -6.67
N ASN A 556 6.68 9.65 -6.41
CA ASN A 556 7.12 8.72 -7.44
C ASN A 556 6.26 7.44 -7.54
N THR A 557 5.10 7.42 -6.88
CA THR A 557 4.11 6.36 -7.03
C THR A 557 3.08 6.72 -8.10
N GLU A 558 2.50 5.73 -8.78
CA GLU A 558 1.49 5.98 -9.81
C GLU A 558 0.15 6.33 -9.16
N ILE A 559 -0.48 7.43 -9.58
CA ILE A 559 -1.87 7.70 -9.19
C ILE A 559 -2.80 6.86 -10.08
N ILE A 560 -3.53 5.95 -9.44
CA ILE A 560 -4.43 5.02 -10.12
C ILE A 560 -5.87 5.51 -9.94
N ASP A 561 -6.56 5.73 -11.06
CA ASP A 561 -7.99 6.05 -11.06
C ASP A 561 -8.81 4.76 -10.90
N ILE A 562 -9.39 4.59 -9.71
CA ILE A 562 -10.22 3.42 -9.38
C ILE A 562 -11.49 3.32 -10.22
N ASN A 563 -11.92 4.39 -10.89
CA ASN A 563 -13.08 4.36 -11.78
C ASN A 563 -12.71 3.87 -13.18
N ASN A 564 -11.41 3.81 -13.50
CA ASN A 564 -10.90 3.41 -14.80
C ASN A 564 -9.65 2.52 -14.66
N LEU A 565 -9.81 1.42 -13.90
CA LEU A 565 -8.77 0.42 -13.75
C LEU A 565 -8.50 -0.29 -15.08
N LYS A 566 -7.21 -0.49 -15.38
CA LYS A 566 -6.80 -1.34 -16.51
C LYS A 566 -7.27 -2.77 -16.28
N GLU A 567 -7.68 -3.46 -17.36
CA GLU A 567 -8.05 -4.88 -17.30
C GLU A 567 -6.84 -5.84 -17.35
N ARG A 568 -5.69 -5.34 -17.83
CA ARG A 568 -4.45 -6.11 -18.00
C ARG A 568 -3.24 -5.19 -17.92
N LYS A 569 -2.08 -5.77 -17.60
CA LYS A 569 -0.79 -5.07 -17.67
C LYS A 569 -0.51 -4.60 -19.10
N GLN A 570 0.13 -3.44 -19.22
CA GLN A 570 0.47 -2.86 -20.51
C GLN A 570 1.82 -3.41 -20.99
N LYS A 571 1.90 -3.80 -22.26
CA LYS A 571 3.18 -4.12 -22.90
C LYS A 571 3.84 -2.83 -23.38
N LEU A 572 4.94 -2.46 -22.77
CA LEU A 572 5.71 -1.27 -23.11
C LEU A 572 6.99 -1.65 -23.86
N LYS A 573 7.17 -1.11 -25.06
CA LYS A 573 8.39 -1.30 -25.85
C LYS A 573 9.43 -0.29 -25.40
N PHE A 574 10.65 -0.76 -25.15
CA PHE A 574 11.77 0.09 -24.77
C PHE A 574 13.03 -0.29 -25.54
N THR A 575 13.98 0.63 -25.58
CA THR A 575 15.34 0.38 -26.08
C THR A 575 16.32 0.74 -24.97
N LYS A 576 17.21 -0.18 -24.62
CA LYS A 576 18.32 0.13 -23.72
C LYS A 576 19.49 0.67 -24.53
N MET A 577 20.01 1.84 -24.17
CA MET A 577 21.15 2.45 -24.85
C MET A 577 22.18 2.92 -23.85
N SER A 578 23.45 2.87 -24.23
CA SER A 578 24.58 3.28 -23.42
C SER A 578 25.46 4.29 -24.14
N ALA A 579 25.94 5.27 -23.38
CA ALA A 579 26.90 6.26 -23.83
C ALA A 579 27.96 6.44 -22.75
N CYS A 580 29.19 5.97 -23.01
CA CYS A 580 30.30 5.93 -22.05
C CYS A 580 29.95 5.15 -20.76
N SER A 581 29.32 3.97 -20.91
CA SER A 581 28.87 3.10 -19.82
C SER A 581 27.84 3.71 -18.86
N ASN A 582 27.25 4.85 -19.22
CA ASN A 582 26.03 5.36 -18.60
C ASN A 582 24.85 4.84 -19.42
N ASP A 583 23.95 4.06 -18.80
CA ASP A 583 22.92 3.27 -19.48
C ASP A 583 21.50 3.65 -19.04
N TYR A 584 20.69 4.14 -19.98
CA TYR A 584 19.28 4.48 -19.72
C TYR A 584 18.33 3.58 -20.52
N ILE A 585 17.08 3.57 -20.07
CA ILE A 585 15.98 2.87 -20.69
C ILE A 585 15.15 3.90 -21.47
N TYR A 586 15.09 3.77 -22.79
CA TYR A 586 14.46 4.75 -23.67
C TYR A 586 13.08 4.25 -24.10
N ILE A 587 12.06 5.08 -23.92
CA ILE A 587 10.69 4.79 -24.33
C ILE A 587 10.30 5.81 -25.40
N ASN A 588 9.93 5.28 -26.57
CA ASN A 588 9.49 6.09 -27.69
C ASN A 588 7.99 6.36 -27.60
N LEU A 589 7.59 7.62 -27.38
CA LEU A 589 6.20 8.06 -27.34
C LEU A 589 5.68 8.58 -28.69
N PHE A 590 6.48 8.50 -29.76
CA PHE A 590 5.93 8.59 -31.13
C PHE A 590 5.17 7.31 -31.52
N ASP A 591 5.50 6.17 -30.89
CA ASP A 591 4.70 4.95 -31.00
C ASP A 591 3.46 5.08 -30.12
N LYS A 592 2.27 5.11 -30.74
CA LYS A 592 0.99 5.24 -30.02
C LYS A 592 0.66 4.01 -29.17
N GLU A 593 1.36 2.89 -29.36
CA GLU A 593 1.24 1.71 -28.48
C GLU A 593 1.96 1.91 -27.14
N ASN A 594 2.91 2.85 -27.07
CA ASN A 594 3.59 3.20 -25.83
C ASN A 594 2.87 4.38 -25.15
N THR A 595 2.09 4.07 -24.10
CA THR A 595 1.51 5.08 -23.21
C THR A 595 2.19 5.05 -21.85
N VAL A 596 2.56 6.23 -21.32
CA VAL A 596 3.18 6.34 -19.99
C VAL A 596 2.40 7.39 -19.18
N SER A 597 1.71 6.93 -18.14
CA SER A 597 0.93 7.74 -17.19
C SER A 597 1.81 8.34 -16.09
N SER A 598 2.68 7.51 -15.49
CA SER A 598 3.63 7.94 -14.46
C SER A 598 5.07 7.54 -14.83
N PRO A 599 5.84 8.46 -15.43
CA PRO A 599 7.25 8.24 -15.71
C PRO A 599 8.10 8.04 -14.45
N GLU A 600 7.70 8.64 -13.33
CA GLU A 600 8.42 8.61 -12.06
C GLU A 600 8.41 7.19 -11.48
N PHE A 601 7.21 6.59 -11.37
CA PHE A 601 7.03 5.17 -11.02
C PHE A 601 7.79 4.26 -11.98
N LEU A 602 7.64 4.52 -13.28
CA LEU A 602 8.25 3.68 -14.31
C LEU A 602 9.78 3.67 -14.21
N SER A 603 10.38 4.79 -13.84
CA SER A 603 11.82 4.87 -13.61
C SER A 603 12.25 4.02 -12.41
N ILE A 604 11.51 4.05 -11.31
CA ILE A 604 11.75 3.22 -10.12
C ILE A 604 11.65 1.73 -10.47
N PHE A 605 10.60 1.35 -11.19
CA PHE A 605 10.27 -0.02 -11.53
C PHE A 605 11.28 -0.61 -12.53
N LEU A 606 11.54 0.08 -13.65
CA LEU A 606 12.39 -0.45 -14.72
C LEU A 606 13.88 -0.35 -14.41
N SER A 607 14.32 0.67 -13.67
CA SER A 607 15.76 0.90 -13.47
C SER A 607 16.36 0.00 -12.39
N ASP A 608 15.53 -0.77 -11.67
CA ASP A 608 16.03 -1.76 -10.72
C ASP A 608 16.97 -2.76 -11.41
N ARG A 609 18.22 -2.87 -10.93
CA ARG A 609 19.25 -3.71 -11.56
C ARG A 609 19.05 -5.21 -11.30
N HIS A 610 18.23 -5.57 -10.32
CA HIS A 610 17.97 -6.96 -9.94
C HIS A 610 16.59 -7.42 -10.40
N ASN A 611 15.58 -6.56 -10.27
CA ASN A 611 14.18 -6.90 -10.50
C ASN A 611 13.57 -6.22 -11.74
N GLY A 612 14.33 -5.32 -12.38
CA GLY A 612 13.89 -4.57 -13.56
C GLY A 612 14.77 -4.84 -14.79
N VAL A 613 14.68 -3.93 -15.75
CA VAL A 613 15.53 -3.89 -16.94
C VAL A 613 16.98 -3.52 -16.57
N GLY A 614 17.12 -2.74 -15.50
CA GLY A 614 18.37 -2.20 -14.98
C GLY A 614 18.88 -1.04 -15.84
N GLY A 615 19.21 0.07 -15.21
CA GLY A 615 19.80 1.25 -15.84
C GLY A 615 19.97 2.36 -14.83
N ASP A 616 20.40 3.53 -15.27
CA ASP A 616 20.57 4.75 -14.48
C ASP A 616 19.30 5.62 -14.45
N GLY A 617 18.23 5.16 -15.10
CA GLY A 617 16.94 5.85 -15.19
C GLY A 617 16.18 5.55 -16.48
N VAL A 618 15.07 6.26 -16.66
CA VAL A 618 14.23 6.21 -17.85
C VAL A 618 14.28 7.53 -18.62
N ILE A 619 14.37 7.46 -19.95
CA ILE A 619 14.27 8.61 -20.85
C ILE A 619 13.07 8.42 -21.78
N LEU A 620 12.16 9.39 -21.76
CA LEU A 620 11.05 9.45 -22.70
C LEU A 620 11.45 10.30 -23.90
N ILE A 621 11.19 9.76 -25.09
CA ILE A 621 11.35 10.44 -26.38
C ILE A 621 9.95 10.87 -26.84
N CYS A 622 9.66 12.15 -26.65
CA CYS A 622 8.34 12.74 -26.85
C CYS A 622 8.28 13.56 -28.16
N PRO A 623 7.09 13.76 -28.74
CA PRO A 623 6.86 14.84 -29.71
C PRO A 623 7.22 16.21 -29.12
N SER A 624 7.64 17.15 -29.97
CA SER A 624 7.95 18.53 -29.58
C SER A 624 7.36 19.52 -30.60
N ASP A 625 6.91 20.67 -30.11
CA ASP A 625 6.42 21.77 -30.96
C ASP A 625 7.54 22.70 -31.44
N VAL A 626 8.72 22.64 -30.82
CA VAL A 626 9.83 23.61 -31.03
C VAL A 626 11.12 22.97 -31.55
N ALA A 627 11.18 21.64 -31.60
CA ALA A 627 12.36 20.85 -31.95
C ALA A 627 11.98 19.55 -32.69
N ASP A 628 12.95 18.76 -33.15
CA ASP A 628 12.68 17.49 -33.83
C ASP A 628 12.03 16.45 -32.89
N ALA A 629 12.35 16.53 -31.59
CA ALA A 629 11.73 15.76 -30.51
C ALA A 629 12.00 16.43 -29.16
N GLN A 630 11.30 16.01 -28.12
CA GLN A 630 11.57 16.37 -26.74
C GLN A 630 12.12 15.17 -25.97
N MET A 631 13.11 15.41 -25.11
CA MET A 631 13.66 14.44 -24.17
C MET A 631 13.21 14.80 -22.75
N ARG A 632 12.57 13.85 -22.07
CA ARG A 632 12.33 13.91 -20.61
C ARG A 632 13.09 12.80 -19.94
N MET A 633 13.81 13.10 -18.85
CA MET A 633 14.70 12.14 -18.19
C MET A 633 14.30 12.00 -16.72
N PHE A 634 14.15 10.77 -16.28
CA PHE A 634 13.82 10.40 -14.91
C PHE A 634 14.97 9.59 -14.32
N ASN A 635 15.43 9.99 -13.15
CA ASN A 635 16.54 9.34 -12.44
C ASN A 635 16.08 8.06 -11.75
N LEU A 636 17.03 7.32 -11.17
CA LEU A 636 16.79 6.10 -10.37
C LEU A 636 15.77 6.25 -9.23
N ASP A 637 15.62 7.46 -8.69
CA ASP A 637 14.69 7.80 -7.61
C ASP A 637 13.33 8.33 -8.12
N GLY A 638 13.12 8.32 -9.43
CA GLY A 638 11.90 8.82 -10.09
C GLY A 638 11.91 10.34 -10.32
N SER A 639 12.90 11.08 -9.82
CA SER A 639 12.97 12.54 -10.02
C SER A 639 13.28 12.91 -11.48
N GLU A 640 12.62 13.94 -12.01
CA GLU A 640 12.86 14.41 -13.37
C GLU A 640 14.12 15.31 -13.43
N GLY A 641 15.14 14.85 -14.15
CA GLY A 641 16.39 15.57 -14.38
C GLY A 641 16.27 16.64 -15.47
N MET A 642 17.16 17.63 -15.42
CA MET A 642 17.16 18.75 -16.37
C MET A 642 17.69 18.35 -17.76
N MET A 643 18.83 17.67 -17.79
CA MET A 643 19.48 17.16 -19.01
C MET A 643 20.56 16.15 -18.64
N CYS A 644 20.75 15.12 -19.48
CA CYS A 644 21.94 14.27 -19.45
C CYS A 644 22.63 14.28 -20.81
N GLY A 645 23.88 14.74 -20.85
CA GLY A 645 24.66 14.81 -22.08
C GLY A 645 24.94 13.45 -22.72
N ASN A 646 24.98 12.36 -21.93
CA ASN A 646 25.08 10.99 -22.45
C ASN A 646 23.71 10.53 -23.00
N GLY A 647 22.64 10.82 -22.25
CA GLY A 647 21.27 10.47 -22.63
C GLY A 647 20.84 11.09 -23.96
N ILE A 648 21.07 12.40 -24.14
CA ILE A 648 20.65 13.11 -25.35
C ILE A 648 21.38 12.63 -26.61
N ARG A 649 22.62 12.15 -26.49
CA ARG A 649 23.33 11.51 -27.62
C ARG A 649 22.63 10.24 -28.07
N CYS A 650 22.16 9.45 -27.12
CA CYS A 650 21.38 8.25 -27.42
C CYS A 650 20.03 8.60 -28.04
N VAL A 651 19.33 9.65 -27.55
CA VAL A 651 18.09 10.15 -28.16
C VAL A 651 18.33 10.55 -29.63
N ALA A 652 19.36 11.37 -29.91
CA ALA A 652 19.67 11.80 -31.28
C ALA A 652 19.98 10.61 -32.21
N LYS A 653 20.74 9.63 -31.71
CA LYS A 653 20.98 8.36 -32.43
C LYS A 653 19.68 7.61 -32.68
N TYR A 654 18.84 7.46 -31.67
CA TYR A 654 17.59 6.71 -31.76
C TYR A 654 16.65 7.32 -32.80
N LEU A 655 16.46 8.65 -32.76
CA LEU A 655 15.62 9.38 -33.69
C LEU A 655 16.06 9.20 -35.14
N PHE A 656 17.36 9.30 -35.40
CA PHE A 656 17.92 9.17 -36.74
C PHE A 656 17.86 7.73 -37.26
N ASP A 657 18.34 6.77 -36.47
CA ASP A 657 18.45 5.37 -36.88
C ASP A 657 17.08 4.71 -37.09
N ASN A 658 16.05 5.13 -36.35
CA ASN A 658 14.67 4.65 -36.51
C ASN A 658 13.85 5.50 -37.50
N GLY A 659 14.45 6.50 -38.14
CA GLY A 659 13.78 7.33 -39.14
C GLY A 659 12.67 8.24 -38.61
N ILE A 660 12.64 8.49 -37.30
CA ILE A 660 11.67 9.38 -36.64
C ILE A 660 11.99 10.84 -37.01
N ALA A 661 13.28 11.22 -36.96
CA ALA A 661 13.75 12.52 -37.42
C ALA A 661 15.08 12.40 -38.16
N LYS A 662 15.18 13.01 -39.34
CA LYS A 662 16.39 12.97 -40.19
C LYS A 662 17.29 14.19 -40.01
N GLY A 663 16.78 15.25 -39.38
CA GLY A 663 17.48 16.51 -39.19
C GLY A 663 17.88 17.22 -40.49
N GLN A 664 18.51 18.38 -40.36
CA GLN A 664 19.07 19.11 -41.49
C GLN A 664 20.41 18.51 -41.90
N LYS A 665 20.56 18.13 -43.17
CA LYS A 665 21.83 17.66 -43.71
C LYS A 665 22.82 18.83 -43.79
N VAL A 666 23.95 18.74 -43.09
CA VAL A 666 25.01 19.77 -43.08
C VAL A 666 26.33 19.29 -43.68
N GLY A 667 26.41 18.01 -44.05
CA GLY A 667 27.56 17.44 -44.76
C GLY A 667 27.28 16.00 -45.20
N GLU A 668 28.25 15.40 -45.89
CA GLU A 668 28.18 13.97 -46.18
C GLU A 668 28.30 13.17 -44.87
N GLY A 669 27.24 12.40 -44.56
CA GLY A 669 27.13 11.65 -43.32
C GLY A 669 26.98 12.49 -42.05
N ARG A 670 26.64 13.79 -42.15
CA ARG A 670 26.41 14.68 -40.99
C ARG A 670 25.06 15.37 -41.05
N HIS A 671 24.29 15.27 -39.98
CA HIS A 671 22.97 15.89 -39.86
C HIS A 671 22.83 16.58 -38.51
N VAL A 672 22.11 17.70 -38.48
CA VAL A 672 21.81 18.45 -37.26
C VAL A 672 20.36 18.19 -36.87
N LEU A 673 20.17 17.75 -35.62
CA LEU A 673 18.89 17.58 -34.96
C LEU A 673 18.82 18.57 -33.80
N HIS A 674 17.63 19.06 -33.50
CA HIS A 674 17.33 19.82 -32.30
C HIS A 674 16.49 18.94 -31.37
N ILE A 675 16.90 18.82 -30.12
CA ILE A 675 16.17 18.07 -29.11
C ILE A 675 15.82 19.02 -27.98
N ASP A 676 14.53 19.19 -27.73
CA ASP A 676 14.02 19.96 -26.61
C ASP A 676 14.26 19.23 -25.29
N THR A 677 14.65 19.97 -24.27
CA THR A 677 14.92 19.46 -22.93
C THR A 677 14.43 20.45 -21.90
N LYS A 678 14.39 20.08 -20.63
CA LYS A 678 14.07 21.02 -19.54
C LYS A 678 15.10 22.16 -19.42
N SER A 679 16.30 21.99 -19.99
CA SER A 679 17.33 23.03 -20.14
C SER A 679 17.27 23.79 -21.48
N GLY A 680 16.15 23.69 -22.19
CA GLY A 680 15.92 24.26 -23.52
C GLY A 680 16.42 23.37 -24.66
N ALA A 681 16.11 23.77 -25.90
CA ALA A 681 16.51 23.04 -27.11
C ALA A 681 18.04 22.98 -27.26
N LYS A 682 18.54 21.77 -27.55
CA LYS A 682 19.96 21.49 -27.78
C LYS A 682 20.21 21.03 -29.20
N GLU A 683 21.26 21.59 -29.80
CA GLU A 683 21.75 21.17 -31.11
C GLU A 683 22.57 19.88 -30.96
N CYS A 684 22.18 18.85 -31.71
CA CYS A 684 22.85 17.56 -31.78
C CYS A 684 23.26 17.26 -33.22
N THR A 685 24.56 17.26 -33.50
CA THR A 685 25.08 16.82 -34.80
C THR A 685 25.33 15.32 -34.78
N VAL A 686 24.56 14.56 -35.54
CA VAL A 686 24.77 13.11 -35.73
C VAL A 686 25.76 12.86 -36.86
N ILE A 687 26.67 11.91 -36.62
CA ILE A 687 27.72 11.50 -37.55
C ILE A 687 27.52 10.03 -37.89
N THR A 688 27.21 9.76 -39.16
CA THR A 688 26.86 8.43 -39.64
C THR A 688 28.07 7.66 -40.19
N LYS A 689 28.01 6.34 -40.07
CA LYS A 689 28.91 5.39 -40.74
C LYS A 689 28.03 4.26 -41.30
N ASN A 690 28.13 3.99 -42.59
CA ASN A 690 27.28 3.02 -43.30
C ASN A 690 25.77 3.28 -43.12
N GLY A 691 25.36 4.54 -43.09
CA GLY A 691 23.95 4.95 -42.96
C GLY A 691 23.39 4.96 -41.53
N LEU A 692 24.14 4.49 -40.53
CA LEU A 692 23.74 4.51 -39.12
C LEU A 692 24.57 5.48 -38.31
N VAL A 693 24.00 6.09 -37.27
CA VAL A 693 24.71 7.02 -36.39
C VAL A 693 25.80 6.28 -35.61
N SER A 694 27.03 6.76 -35.73
CA SER A 694 28.20 6.21 -35.05
C SER A 694 28.67 7.07 -33.88
N LYS A 695 28.48 8.39 -33.99
CA LYS A 695 28.84 9.38 -32.97
C LYS A 695 27.83 10.51 -33.00
N VAL A 696 27.66 11.18 -31.87
CA VAL A 696 26.85 12.39 -31.75
C VAL A 696 27.65 13.47 -31.06
N THR A 697 27.61 14.67 -31.63
CA THR A 697 28.13 15.90 -31.04
C THR A 697 26.96 16.68 -30.45
N VAL A 698 27.04 17.06 -29.19
CA VAL A 698 26.04 17.86 -28.48
C VAL A 698 26.63 19.22 -28.16
N ASP A 699 25.89 20.30 -28.41
CA ASP A 699 26.23 21.61 -27.90
C ASP A 699 25.85 21.72 -26.41
N MET A 700 26.87 21.76 -25.55
CA MET A 700 26.70 21.85 -24.09
C MET A 700 26.54 23.30 -23.62
N GLY A 701 26.55 24.27 -24.53
CA GLY A 701 26.46 25.69 -24.22
C GLY A 701 27.79 26.30 -23.80
N LYS A 702 27.72 27.54 -23.32
CA LYS A 702 28.89 28.33 -22.91
C LYS A 702 29.32 27.98 -21.50
N ALA A 703 30.63 27.79 -21.29
CA ALA A 703 31.20 27.64 -19.95
C ALA A 703 31.18 28.99 -19.21
N GLU A 704 30.58 29.02 -18.01
CA GLU A 704 30.58 30.19 -17.15
C GLU A 704 31.78 30.16 -16.20
N LEU A 705 32.53 31.26 -16.16
CA LEU A 705 33.82 31.35 -15.46
C LEU A 705 33.82 32.34 -14.29
N ALA A 706 32.78 33.17 -14.19
CA ALA A 706 32.66 34.16 -13.14
C ALA A 706 32.35 33.46 -11.80
N PRO A 707 33.11 33.70 -10.71
CA PRO A 707 32.87 33.06 -9.41
C PRO A 707 31.47 33.29 -8.86
N GLU A 708 30.83 34.41 -9.18
CA GLU A 708 29.43 34.68 -8.81
C GLU A 708 28.43 33.68 -9.45
N LYS A 709 28.80 33.10 -10.59
CA LYS A 709 28.01 32.12 -11.35
C LYS A 709 28.50 30.68 -11.15
N VAL A 710 29.57 30.49 -10.37
CA VAL A 710 30.16 29.20 -10.04
C VAL A 710 30.24 29.16 -8.52
N PRO A 711 29.25 28.62 -7.79
CA PRO A 711 29.12 28.78 -6.34
C PRO A 711 30.36 28.31 -5.55
N VAL A 712 31.34 29.22 -5.41
CA VAL A 712 32.62 29.04 -4.74
C VAL A 712 32.96 30.33 -4.00
N ARG A 713 33.38 30.21 -2.74
CA ARG A 713 33.74 31.35 -1.88
C ARG A 713 35.16 31.83 -2.14
N LEU A 714 35.45 32.22 -3.39
CA LEU A 714 36.72 32.80 -3.81
C LEU A 714 36.47 34.07 -4.62
N GLU A 715 37.15 35.15 -4.26
CA GLU A 715 37.06 36.44 -4.96
C GLU A 715 37.90 36.45 -6.25
N GLY A 716 37.45 37.23 -7.23
CA GLY A 716 38.15 37.50 -8.49
C GLY A 716 37.26 37.42 -9.72
N GLU A 717 37.82 37.69 -10.90
CA GLU A 717 37.08 37.58 -12.18
C GLU A 717 36.87 36.13 -12.61
N LYS A 718 37.81 35.23 -12.25
CA LYS A 718 37.80 33.79 -12.54
C LYS A 718 38.56 33.00 -11.47
N VAL A 719 38.12 31.78 -11.18
CA VAL A 719 38.88 30.84 -10.33
C VAL A 719 39.70 29.91 -11.22
N VAL A 720 40.94 30.31 -11.53
CA VAL A 720 41.88 29.50 -12.31
C VAL A 720 43.16 29.31 -11.51
N ASN A 721 43.57 28.05 -11.37
CA ASN A 721 44.80 27.64 -10.71
C ASN A 721 44.97 28.24 -9.29
N LYS A 722 43.89 28.29 -8.49
CA LYS A 722 43.92 28.90 -7.15
C LYS A 722 44.25 27.86 -6.08
N PRO A 723 45.17 28.16 -5.13
CA PRO A 723 45.47 27.25 -4.04
C PRO A 723 44.35 27.28 -3.00
N ILE A 724 43.96 26.10 -2.54
CA ILE A 724 42.96 25.92 -1.48
C ILE A 724 43.36 24.79 -0.55
N SER A 725 42.87 24.79 0.69
CA SER A 725 43.08 23.70 1.65
C SER A 725 41.78 22.92 1.83
N ILE A 726 41.80 21.64 1.47
CA ILE A 726 40.67 20.71 1.68
C ILE A 726 41.20 19.45 2.34
N GLY A 727 40.58 19.03 3.44
CA GLY A 727 40.94 17.79 4.15
C GLY A 727 42.40 17.74 4.63
N GLY A 728 43.01 18.90 4.93
CA GLY A 728 44.41 19.01 5.38
C GLY A 728 45.46 19.03 4.26
N ASN A 729 45.06 18.94 2.99
CA ASN A 729 45.94 19.00 1.83
C ASN A 729 45.70 20.29 1.03
N VAL A 730 46.78 20.82 0.43
CA VAL A 730 46.68 22.01 -0.44
C VAL A 730 46.53 21.57 -1.89
N TYR A 731 45.40 21.91 -2.49
CA TYR A 731 45.09 21.64 -3.89
C TYR A 731 45.09 22.93 -4.71
N ARG A 732 45.39 22.82 -6.01
CA ARG A 732 45.20 23.91 -6.96
C ARG A 732 43.97 23.63 -7.79
N ILE A 733 42.95 24.45 -7.63
CA ILE A 733 41.65 24.27 -8.28
C ILE A 733 41.43 25.24 -9.43
N THR A 734 40.63 24.79 -10.38
CA THR A 734 40.03 25.64 -11.40
C THR A 734 38.54 25.35 -11.43
N CYS A 735 37.72 26.38 -11.30
CA CYS A 735 36.27 26.21 -11.25
C CYS A 735 35.60 26.81 -12.47
N CYS A 736 34.56 26.15 -12.96
CA CYS A 736 33.67 26.66 -13.97
C CYS A 736 32.25 26.09 -13.77
N SER A 737 31.28 26.63 -14.49
CA SER A 737 29.93 26.08 -14.54
C SER A 737 29.57 25.70 -15.97
N MET A 738 29.05 24.48 -16.12
CA MET A 738 28.46 23.95 -17.36
C MET A 738 26.93 23.83 -17.23
N GLY A 739 26.34 24.69 -16.38
CA GLY A 739 24.96 24.59 -15.88
C GLY A 739 24.88 24.17 -14.42
N ASN A 740 25.94 23.54 -13.91
CA ASN A 740 26.17 23.15 -12.52
C ASN A 740 27.64 23.41 -12.14
N PRO A 741 27.95 23.58 -10.83
CA PRO A 741 29.30 23.90 -10.38
C PRO A 741 30.26 22.71 -10.56
N HIS A 742 31.43 23.01 -11.13
CA HIS A 742 32.53 22.07 -11.33
C HIS A 742 33.83 22.62 -10.75
N CYS A 743 34.60 21.74 -10.10
CA CYS A 743 35.90 22.00 -9.52
C CYS A 743 36.91 20.99 -10.07
N THR A 744 37.84 21.46 -10.90
CA THR A 744 38.86 20.60 -11.51
C THR A 744 40.18 20.71 -10.76
N VAL A 745 40.76 19.56 -10.42
CA VAL A 745 42.06 19.39 -9.76
C VAL A 745 43.00 18.60 -10.68
N PHE A 746 44.16 19.17 -10.99
CA PHE A 746 45.18 18.45 -11.78
C PHE A 746 46.06 17.60 -10.88
N VAL A 747 46.18 16.31 -11.21
CA VAL A 747 46.96 15.33 -10.44
C VAL A 747 47.95 14.59 -11.33
N PRO A 748 49.06 14.07 -10.77
CA PRO A 748 50.03 13.29 -11.55
C PRO A 748 49.48 11.96 -12.06
N SER A 749 48.52 11.35 -11.34
CA SER A 749 47.87 10.12 -11.77
C SER A 749 46.50 9.98 -11.12
N VAL A 750 45.47 9.81 -11.94
CA VAL A 750 44.08 9.62 -11.44
C VAL A 750 43.82 8.20 -10.95
N ASP A 751 44.58 7.21 -11.42
CA ASP A 751 44.40 5.79 -11.07
C ASP A 751 44.80 5.48 -9.62
N LYS A 752 45.59 6.35 -8.99
CA LYS A 752 46.07 6.19 -7.61
C LYS A 752 45.18 6.88 -6.58
N LEU A 753 44.12 7.56 -7.01
CA LEU A 753 43.25 8.32 -6.13
C LEU A 753 42.17 7.42 -5.51
N ASP A 754 41.94 7.65 -4.23
CA ASP A 754 40.75 7.16 -3.54
C ASP A 754 39.65 8.24 -3.60
N LEU A 755 38.76 8.11 -4.58
CA LEU A 755 37.68 9.08 -4.78
C LEU A 755 36.57 8.97 -3.74
N GLU A 756 36.41 7.81 -3.09
CA GLU A 756 35.42 7.63 -2.02
C GLU A 756 35.82 8.42 -0.77
N ASP A 757 37.11 8.57 -0.50
CA ASP A 757 37.63 9.44 0.56
C ASP A 757 37.68 10.92 0.13
N LEU A 758 38.16 11.22 -1.08
CA LEU A 758 38.39 12.60 -1.53
C LEU A 758 37.11 13.31 -2.00
N GLY A 759 36.23 12.62 -2.71
CA GLY A 759 35.01 13.17 -3.29
C GLY A 759 34.13 13.90 -2.27
N PRO A 760 33.73 13.25 -1.16
CA PRO A 760 32.92 13.88 -0.12
C PRO A 760 33.59 15.10 0.52
N LYS A 761 34.93 15.09 0.63
CA LYS A 761 35.68 16.22 1.21
C LYS A 761 35.59 17.46 0.33
N PHE A 762 35.60 17.30 -1.00
CA PHE A 762 35.39 18.43 -1.92
C PHE A 762 33.91 18.80 -2.01
N GLU A 763 33.03 17.82 -2.14
CA GLU A 763 31.58 18.04 -2.29
C GLU A 763 31.02 18.86 -1.11
N HIS A 764 31.39 18.53 0.12
CA HIS A 764 30.86 19.16 1.32
C HIS A 764 31.75 20.26 1.92
N ASP A 765 32.82 20.67 1.22
CA ASP A 765 33.69 21.71 1.74
C ASP A 765 32.92 23.04 1.86
N PRO A 766 33.03 23.78 3.00
CA PRO A 766 32.36 25.06 3.20
C PRO A 766 32.64 26.13 2.14
N MET A 767 33.69 25.96 1.34
CA MET A 767 34.01 26.82 0.21
C MET A 767 33.06 26.67 -0.97
N PHE A 768 32.33 25.55 -1.08
CA PHE A 768 31.31 25.31 -2.09
C PHE A 768 29.93 25.32 -1.42
N PRO A 769 29.28 26.49 -1.26
CA PRO A 769 28.03 26.62 -0.53
C PRO A 769 26.89 25.76 -1.10
N ASP A 770 26.89 25.56 -2.41
CA ASP A 770 25.89 24.73 -3.10
C ASP A 770 26.40 23.30 -3.34
N ARG A 771 27.51 22.91 -2.69
CA ARG A 771 28.34 21.74 -3.02
C ARG A 771 28.86 21.78 -4.47
N VAL A 772 29.72 20.84 -4.85
CA VAL A 772 30.40 20.87 -6.16
C VAL A 772 30.63 19.48 -6.74
N ASN A 773 30.59 19.37 -8.06
CA ASN A 773 31.15 18.23 -8.78
C ASN A 773 32.66 18.39 -8.86
N VAL A 774 33.44 17.36 -8.54
CA VAL A 774 34.90 17.44 -8.59
C VAL A 774 35.47 16.50 -9.65
N GLU A 775 36.32 17.04 -10.52
CA GLU A 775 37.07 16.27 -11.51
C GLU A 775 38.54 16.24 -11.15
N PHE A 776 39.09 15.03 -11.01
CA PHE A 776 40.53 14.83 -10.94
C PHE A 776 41.05 14.51 -12.33
N VAL A 777 42.02 15.30 -12.80
CA VAL A 777 42.49 15.27 -14.18
C VAL A 777 44.00 15.04 -14.23
N GLU A 778 44.39 14.01 -14.98
CA GLU A 778 45.76 13.73 -15.38
C GLU A 778 45.93 14.23 -16.82
N VAL A 779 46.93 15.10 -17.03
CA VAL A 779 47.28 15.62 -18.36
C VAL A 779 48.25 14.66 -19.01
N ILE A 780 47.82 13.97 -20.08
CA ILE A 780 48.66 13.02 -20.80
C ILE A 780 49.50 13.74 -21.85
N ASP A 781 48.85 14.59 -22.65
CA ASP A 781 49.47 15.46 -23.65
C ASP A 781 48.55 16.66 -23.96
N GLN A 782 48.94 17.53 -24.89
CA GLN A 782 48.19 18.75 -25.25
C GLN A 782 46.80 18.49 -25.86
N HIS A 783 46.49 17.25 -26.23
CA HIS A 783 45.24 16.82 -26.86
C HIS A 783 44.55 15.66 -26.13
N THR A 784 45.14 15.14 -25.05
CA THR A 784 44.61 14.00 -24.30
C THR A 784 44.65 14.27 -22.80
N LEU A 785 43.49 14.14 -22.16
CA LEU A 785 43.31 14.12 -20.72
C LEU A 785 42.81 12.74 -20.28
N LYS A 786 43.11 12.37 -19.04
CA LYS A 786 42.45 11.28 -18.34
C LYS A 786 41.78 11.84 -17.09
N ALA A 787 40.51 11.51 -16.86
CA ALA A 787 39.75 12.10 -15.76
C ALA A 787 38.92 11.06 -14.99
N ARG A 788 38.80 11.27 -13.68
CA ARG A 788 37.83 10.60 -12.79
C ARG A 788 36.98 11.66 -12.10
N ILE A 789 35.69 11.42 -12.04
CA ILE A 789 34.70 12.46 -11.71
C ILE A 789 33.83 11.98 -10.56
N TRP A 790 33.72 12.79 -9.53
CA TRP A 790 32.77 12.64 -8.44
C TRP A 790 31.61 13.62 -8.67
N GLU A 791 30.41 13.09 -8.86
CA GLU A 791 29.20 13.90 -8.98
C GLU A 791 28.53 14.09 -7.62
N ARG A 792 28.16 15.33 -7.34
CA ARG A 792 27.47 15.75 -6.12
C ARG A 792 26.22 14.90 -5.93
N GLY A 793 26.15 14.20 -4.80
CA GLY A 793 25.01 13.34 -4.45
C GLY A 793 24.94 12.01 -5.21
N SER A 794 25.88 11.71 -6.11
CA SER A 794 25.91 10.47 -6.89
C SER A 794 27.19 9.65 -6.71
N GLY A 795 28.27 10.25 -6.19
CA GLY A 795 29.54 9.55 -5.97
C GLY A 795 30.42 9.48 -7.22
N GLU A 796 31.35 8.53 -7.27
CA GLU A 796 32.19 8.31 -8.45
C GLU A 796 31.33 7.81 -9.63
N THR A 797 31.38 8.52 -10.76
CA THR A 797 30.66 8.13 -11.97
C THR A 797 31.57 7.45 -13.00
N MET A 798 30.98 6.58 -13.84
CA MET A 798 31.69 5.98 -14.96
C MET A 798 32.07 7.03 -16.02
N ALA A 799 31.19 8.00 -16.27
CA ALA A 799 31.43 9.13 -17.14
C ALA A 799 30.41 10.26 -16.86
N CYS A 800 30.89 11.49 -16.76
CA CYS A 800 30.07 12.70 -16.62
C CYS A 800 30.27 13.63 -17.82
N GLY A 801 29.20 13.97 -18.54
CA GLY A 801 29.29 14.86 -19.71
C GLY A 801 29.74 16.29 -19.35
N THR A 802 29.08 16.91 -18.37
CA THR A 802 29.39 18.29 -17.95
C THR A 802 30.74 18.38 -17.23
N GLY A 803 31.08 17.39 -16.39
CA GLY A 803 32.40 17.30 -15.74
C GLY A 803 33.53 17.10 -16.76
N THR A 804 33.31 16.31 -17.80
CA THR A 804 34.30 16.17 -18.88
C THR A 804 34.49 17.47 -19.65
N CYS A 805 33.42 18.22 -19.89
CA CYS A 805 33.49 19.56 -20.47
C CYS A 805 34.27 20.52 -19.57
N ALA A 806 33.96 20.53 -18.28
CA ALA A 806 34.63 21.35 -17.27
C ALA A 806 36.14 21.05 -17.17
N ALA A 807 36.52 19.77 -17.19
CA ALA A 807 37.91 19.34 -17.18
C ALA A 807 38.71 19.92 -18.36
N VAL A 808 38.12 19.94 -19.56
CA VAL A 808 38.77 20.50 -20.77
C VAL A 808 38.81 22.02 -20.74
N VAL A 809 37.75 22.67 -20.26
CA VAL A 809 37.74 24.12 -20.02
C VAL A 809 38.85 24.50 -19.04
N ALA A 810 38.95 23.81 -17.91
CA ALA A 810 39.98 24.01 -16.91
C ALA A 810 41.39 23.76 -17.49
N ALA A 811 41.59 22.67 -18.24
CA ALA A 811 42.90 22.35 -18.84
C ALA A 811 43.33 23.43 -19.84
N THR A 812 42.38 23.96 -20.61
CA THR A 812 42.63 25.06 -21.55
C THR A 812 42.97 26.35 -20.83
N LEU A 813 42.25 26.69 -19.75
CA LEU A 813 42.50 27.91 -18.95
C LEU A 813 43.85 27.86 -18.21
N ASN A 814 44.35 26.67 -17.89
CA ASN A 814 45.66 26.47 -17.28
C ASN A 814 46.81 26.34 -18.30
N GLY A 815 46.50 26.39 -19.61
CA GLY A 815 47.50 26.27 -20.67
C GLY A 815 48.00 24.84 -20.92
N TYR A 816 47.33 23.82 -20.38
CA TYR A 816 47.67 22.41 -20.62
C TYR A 816 47.18 21.92 -21.98
N CYS A 817 46.04 22.45 -22.45
CA CYS A 817 45.45 22.11 -23.74
C CYS A 817 45.22 23.36 -24.60
N GLU A 818 45.23 23.19 -25.93
CA GLU A 818 44.97 24.28 -26.87
C GLU A 818 43.47 24.55 -27.05
N LYS A 819 43.06 25.81 -26.92
CA LYS A 819 41.70 26.25 -27.20
C LYS A 819 41.35 26.10 -28.68
N GLY A 820 40.10 25.74 -28.99
CA GLY A 820 39.65 25.53 -30.38
C GLY A 820 40.21 24.27 -31.05
N LYS A 821 40.83 23.37 -30.28
CA LYS A 821 41.20 22.03 -30.73
C LYS A 821 40.30 20.98 -30.09
N ASP A 822 40.20 19.84 -30.75
CA ASP A 822 39.54 18.66 -30.20
C ASP A 822 40.44 18.02 -29.12
N ILE A 823 39.95 17.98 -27.89
CA ILE A 823 40.62 17.34 -26.76
C ILE A 823 39.94 16.02 -26.45
N ARG A 824 40.69 14.92 -26.49
CA ARG A 824 40.23 13.60 -26.08
C ARG A 824 40.31 13.48 -24.56
N VAL A 825 39.23 13.02 -23.94
CA VAL A 825 39.20 12.72 -22.50
C VAL A 825 38.90 11.26 -22.30
N ILE A 826 39.81 10.56 -21.62
CA ILE A 826 39.69 9.15 -21.24
C ILE A 826 39.03 9.09 -19.86
N LEU A 827 37.85 8.49 -19.79
CA LEU A 827 37.07 8.27 -18.56
C LEU A 827 37.02 6.77 -18.26
N LYS A 828 36.54 6.42 -17.06
CA LYS A 828 36.35 5.02 -16.63
C LYS A 828 35.38 4.26 -17.56
N GLY A 829 34.32 4.93 -18.03
CA GLY A 829 33.28 4.37 -18.90
C GLY A 829 33.53 4.53 -20.41
N GLY A 830 34.61 5.19 -20.82
CA GLY A 830 34.95 5.35 -22.23
C GLY A 830 35.55 6.71 -22.57
N GLU A 831 35.58 7.04 -23.85
CA GLU A 831 36.23 8.27 -24.33
C GLU A 831 35.20 9.29 -24.84
N LEU A 832 35.43 10.55 -24.49
CA LEU A 832 34.74 11.71 -25.06
C LEU A 832 35.74 12.61 -25.76
N LYS A 833 35.25 13.37 -26.75
CA LYS A 833 36.00 14.41 -27.43
C LYS A 833 35.31 15.74 -27.20
N ILE A 834 36.01 16.69 -26.60
CA ILE A 834 35.49 18.01 -26.29
C ILE A 834 36.17 19.05 -27.17
N HIS A 835 35.38 19.95 -27.73
CA HIS A 835 35.86 21.10 -28.49
C HIS A 835 35.38 22.38 -27.80
N TYR A 836 36.32 23.15 -27.24
CA TYR A 836 36.01 24.34 -26.45
C TYR A 836 36.38 25.64 -27.17
N THR A 837 35.40 26.55 -27.25
CA THR A 837 35.51 27.93 -27.77
C THR A 837 34.93 28.93 -26.76
N ASP A 838 35.11 30.24 -26.96
CA ASP A 838 34.51 31.26 -26.09
C ASP A 838 32.97 31.27 -26.10
N GLU A 839 32.37 30.76 -27.17
CA GLU A 839 30.93 30.80 -27.39
C GLU A 839 30.24 29.52 -26.88
N ARG A 840 30.91 28.37 -27.01
CA ARG A 840 30.32 27.06 -26.72
C ARG A 840 31.35 25.96 -26.45
N VAL A 841 30.88 24.91 -25.79
CA VAL A 841 31.57 23.64 -25.58
C VAL A 841 30.82 22.54 -26.33
N LEU A 842 31.45 21.92 -27.32
CA LEU A 842 30.87 20.80 -28.06
C LEU A 842 31.41 19.48 -27.52
N MET A 843 30.51 18.55 -27.17
CA MET A 843 30.86 17.24 -26.66
C MET A 843 30.50 16.16 -27.68
N THR A 844 31.50 15.45 -28.19
CA THR A 844 31.34 14.34 -29.14
C THR A 844 31.65 13.02 -28.48
N GLY A 845 30.72 12.07 -28.56
CA GLY A 845 30.88 10.73 -28.01
C GLY A 845 30.20 9.67 -28.85
N LYS A 846 30.49 8.40 -28.55
CA LYS A 846 29.69 7.28 -29.03
C LYS A 846 28.36 7.24 -28.27
N ALA A 847 27.35 6.69 -28.94
CA ALA A 847 26.09 6.25 -28.37
C ALA A 847 25.80 4.89 -28.99
N GLU A 848 25.53 3.90 -28.16
CA GLU A 848 25.38 2.50 -28.58
C GLU A 848 24.03 1.99 -28.11
N LYS A 849 23.29 1.37 -29.03
CA LYS A 849 22.11 0.59 -28.68
C LYS A 849 22.58 -0.73 -28.11
N VAL A 850 22.11 -1.07 -26.91
CA VAL A 850 22.44 -2.32 -26.25
C VAL A 850 21.46 -3.40 -26.73
N TYR A 851 20.15 -3.19 -26.57
CA TYR A 851 19.09 -4.07 -27.08
C TYR A 851 17.72 -3.37 -27.11
N ASP A 852 16.73 -3.97 -27.78
CA ASP A 852 15.31 -3.63 -27.63
C ASP A 852 14.59 -4.70 -26.82
N GLY A 853 13.60 -4.29 -26.04
CA GLY A 853 12.78 -5.19 -25.24
C GLY A 853 11.33 -4.74 -25.18
N VAL A 854 10.51 -5.64 -24.66
CA VAL A 854 9.12 -5.36 -24.26
C VAL A 854 8.99 -5.78 -22.81
N VAL A 855 8.44 -4.91 -21.98
CA VAL A 855 8.19 -5.16 -20.55
C VAL A 855 6.70 -5.03 -20.28
N GLU A 856 6.17 -5.87 -19.39
CA GLU A 856 4.80 -5.73 -18.89
C GLU A 856 4.82 -4.83 -17.64
N VAL A 857 4.07 -3.74 -17.71
CA VAL A 857 3.96 -2.73 -16.64
C VAL A 857 2.52 -2.63 -16.17
#